data_AF-A0A949TER6-F1
#
_entry.id   AF-A0A949TER6-F1
#
_cell.length_a   1.000
_cell.length_b   1.000
_cell.length_c   1.000
_cell.angle_alpha   90.00
_cell.angle_beta   90.00
_cell.angle_gamma   90.00
#
_symmetry.space_group_name_H-M   'P 1'
#
loop_
_entity.id
_entity.type
_entity.pdbx_description
1 polymer ?
#
loop_
_entity_poly.entity_id
_entity_poly.type
_entity_poly.pdbx_seq_one_letter_code
_entity_poly.pdbx_strand_id
1 'polypeptide(L)'
;MENRKASSILCLFTILLATLTFTSKTQAASPDVTRISGLDRYETNLSIVKKGWAEAPNVIIANGENFPDALCAAPLAKSKNAPIILTSKDKLNSSALEELAKLKTKNVYIIGGTGVISSSIENQLKELGITCTRLAGEDRFETSVKVAEQLTTENGIAIASGENFPDALSIAPIAAKMDMPILLSSKDSLPNKVSTYLEDKNIPVSYVVGGVGVLSSDIKSSLKNPKRLSGMDRYETNIRVLNEFQDSLDLTSMFVASANNFPDALSGSVLASNYNAPIVLVDNAFGQATYDFLKQQNCKTVNILGGTGAVDAIAEYNLTNMVKYSNIVRVDDISDIAFINEDYHFPPKAIASFEDGSTKFVPVLWNSKKVDTSKAAAYQFEGTVSGYDGKVKLNLNVVADTDGSTRNIGNGTNVAYYKGYLYYSTSKDGNKVYRIKDDGTELTKISDDYALNINIADNHIYYSNSSDSGKIYRMNLDGSDKTKIIDKYSVFTVVKNYIYYSYKNQQESGFYRINTDGSNNTKLSNDYTYYSMSIADNYIYYANSNDNDSIYKMKIDGSGKTKLCSDSSTSINLEDGWIYYEAADGTFTEKGPGYKLYKIKTDGTERTKISDDFPASMIVYNGWIYYRSRLDGDNLYKIRVDGSNKTQLTSIRSEVISIIGGLVFYQAMDYSDGNFMIRLDGTSNSRFISTIISEKESNDTFASAMELNSSQNYGNAAPIRGRLEKDDVDFFKITASTSGYLNITFVSPSIGKNAVVTLMDVNGKTIYSTPAKYNGVTSFATMMYPGATCYIKLSSPHGELIESGLYDLSTWFTPAQ
;
A
#
# COMPACT_ATOMS: atom_id res chain seq x y z
N MET A 1 -80.59 16.29 -8.07
CA MET A 1 -80.73 14.84 -7.86
C MET A 1 -79.96 14.18 -8.98
N GLU A 2 -78.81 13.53 -8.85
CA GLU A 2 -78.11 12.80 -7.78
C GLU A 2 -76.58 13.05 -7.95
N ASN A 3 -75.82 13.37 -6.89
CA ASN A 3 -74.78 12.51 -6.26
C ASN A 3 -73.77 11.87 -7.27
N ARG A 4 -72.43 12.02 -7.22
CA ARG A 4 -71.50 12.06 -6.07
C ARG A 4 -70.06 12.49 -6.51
N LYS A 5 -69.44 13.31 -5.66
CA LYS A 5 -68.03 13.32 -5.17
C LYS A 5 -66.86 13.05 -6.13
N ALA A 6 -65.93 14.01 -6.25
CA ALA A 6 -64.65 14.00 -5.51
C ALA A 6 -63.76 15.21 -5.86
N SER A 7 -62.90 15.57 -4.91
CA SER A 7 -61.66 16.36 -5.06
C SER A 7 -61.79 17.89 -5.06
N SER A 8 -61.43 18.49 -3.92
CA SER A 8 -60.35 19.49 -3.77
C SER A 8 -60.57 20.31 -2.50
N ILE A 9 -59.83 20.03 -1.43
CA ILE A 9 -59.87 20.80 -0.18
C ILE A 9 -58.44 21.22 0.21
N LEU A 10 -58.31 22.53 0.36
CA LEU A 10 -57.41 23.31 1.23
C LEU A 10 -55.89 23.25 0.99
N CYS A 11 -55.43 24.34 0.37
CA CYS A 11 -54.33 25.14 0.89
C CYS A 11 -54.55 25.46 2.38
N LEU A 12 -53.82 24.77 3.25
CA LEU A 12 -53.59 25.22 4.62
C LEU A 12 -52.09 25.08 4.90
N PHE A 13 -51.46 26.25 4.95
CA PHE A 13 -50.12 26.47 5.47
C PHE A 13 -49.91 25.67 6.76
N THR A 14 -49.22 24.54 6.64
CA THR A 14 -48.56 23.88 7.76
C THR A 14 -47.10 23.79 7.42
N ILE A 15 -46.34 24.52 8.24
CA ILE A 15 -44.90 24.57 8.36
C ILE A 15 -44.36 23.13 8.34
N LEU A 16 -43.82 22.67 7.21
CA LEU A 16 -42.74 21.69 7.27
C LEU A 16 -41.46 22.50 7.15
N LEU A 17 -40.98 22.88 8.32
CA LEU A 17 -39.61 23.28 8.60
C LEU A 17 -38.72 22.16 8.04
N ALA A 18 -38.41 22.19 6.76
CA ALA A 18 -37.17 21.62 6.27
C ALA A 18 -36.09 22.49 6.89
N THR A 19 -35.75 22.21 8.15
CA THR A 19 -34.44 22.51 8.65
C THR A 19 -33.51 21.86 7.64
N LEU A 20 -33.03 22.65 6.68
CA LEU A 20 -31.64 22.54 6.32
C LEU A 20 -30.92 22.68 7.65
N THR A 21 -30.72 21.54 8.32
CA THR A 21 -29.56 21.38 9.15
C THR A 21 -28.44 21.58 8.16
N PHE A 22 -28.02 22.83 7.99
CA PHE A 22 -26.61 23.10 7.85
C PHE A 22 -26.01 22.40 9.06
N THR A 23 -25.67 21.13 8.92
CA THR A 23 -24.68 20.49 9.77
C THR A 23 -23.44 21.31 9.47
N SER A 24 -23.26 22.39 10.24
CA SER A 24 -21.98 23.04 10.37
C SER A 24 -21.02 21.91 10.63
N LYS A 25 -20.19 21.56 9.63
CA LYS A 25 -19.13 20.57 9.80
C LYS A 25 -18.41 21.00 11.07
N THR A 26 -18.53 20.20 12.13
CA THR A 26 -17.88 20.49 13.39
C THR A 26 -16.39 20.46 13.10
N GLN A 27 -15.69 21.55 13.45
CA GLN A 27 -14.26 21.63 13.20
C GLN A 27 -13.56 20.59 14.07
N ALA A 28 -12.60 19.87 13.48
CA ALA A 28 -11.81 18.87 14.20
C ALA A 28 -11.18 19.49 15.47
N ALA A 29 -11.29 18.76 16.59
CA ALA A 29 -10.83 19.20 17.90
C ALA A 29 -9.31 19.09 18.04
N SER A 30 -8.73 19.88 18.95
CA SER A 30 -7.34 19.71 19.37
C SER A 30 -7.19 18.50 20.32
N PRO A 31 -6.02 17.84 20.36
CA PRO A 31 -5.79 16.72 21.27
C PRO A 31 -5.65 17.18 22.72
N ASP A 32 -5.89 16.26 23.65
CA ASP A 32 -5.49 16.41 25.05
C ASP A 32 -3.97 16.22 25.16
N VAL A 33 -3.25 17.31 25.45
CA VAL A 33 -1.79 17.28 25.59
C VAL A 33 -1.43 17.18 27.08
N THR A 34 -0.64 16.16 27.44
CA THR A 34 -0.13 15.94 28.80
C THR A 34 1.38 15.87 28.78
N ARG A 35 2.04 16.60 29.68
CA ARG A 35 3.50 16.53 29.86
C ARG A 35 3.86 15.67 31.07
N ILE A 36 4.77 14.72 30.86
CA ILE A 36 5.33 13.83 31.87
C ILE A 36 6.82 14.19 32.01
N SER A 37 7.17 14.90 33.07
CA SER A 37 8.50 15.47 33.25
C SER A 37 8.87 15.64 34.72
N GLY A 38 10.16 15.61 35.01
CA GLY A 38 10.76 16.03 36.28
C GLY A 38 11.86 17.07 36.07
N LEU A 39 12.57 17.39 37.16
CA LEU A 39 13.66 18.38 37.14
C LEU A 39 14.88 17.92 36.32
N ASP A 40 15.07 16.62 36.19
CA ASP A 40 16.13 15.99 35.41
C ASP A 40 15.65 14.68 34.76
N ARG A 41 16.57 13.94 34.14
CA ARG A 41 16.30 12.65 33.50
C ARG A 41 15.84 11.56 34.47
N TYR A 42 16.28 11.62 35.72
CA TYR A 42 15.95 10.63 36.75
C TYR A 42 14.54 10.89 37.27
N GLU A 43 14.19 12.13 37.58
CA GLU A 43 12.85 12.50 38.01
C GLU A 43 11.81 12.41 36.88
N THR A 44 12.22 12.69 35.63
CA THR A 44 11.38 12.40 34.44
C THR A 44 11.13 10.90 34.32
N ASN A 45 12.18 10.08 34.42
CA ASN A 45 12.06 8.62 34.43
C ASN A 45 11.09 8.14 35.52
N LEU A 46 11.24 8.60 36.77
CA LEU A 46 10.32 8.22 37.85
C LEU A 46 8.88 8.71 37.63
N SER A 47 8.69 9.86 36.97
CA SER A 47 7.34 10.34 36.61
C SER A 47 6.66 9.43 35.57
N ILE A 48 7.43 8.92 34.60
CA ILE A 48 6.96 7.92 33.63
C ILE A 48 6.62 6.61 34.34
N VAL A 49 7.46 6.16 35.28
CA VAL A 49 7.22 4.96 36.08
C VAL A 49 5.93 5.06 36.89
N LYS A 50 5.72 6.17 37.61
CA LYS A 50 4.49 6.42 38.39
C LYS A 50 3.22 6.44 37.53
N LYS A 51 3.34 6.87 36.27
CA LYS A 51 2.21 6.90 35.32
C LYS A 51 1.83 5.49 34.84
N GLY A 52 2.80 4.60 34.65
CA GLY A 52 2.58 3.27 34.08
C GLY A 52 2.37 2.14 35.08
N TRP A 53 2.89 2.26 36.30
CA TRP A 53 2.95 1.16 37.26
C TRP A 53 2.55 1.59 38.68
N ALA A 54 1.53 0.92 39.22
CA ALA A 54 1.23 0.97 40.65
C ALA A 54 2.09 -0.03 41.45
N GLU A 55 2.34 -1.20 40.86
CA GLU A 55 3.23 -2.24 41.37
C GLU A 55 4.04 -2.83 40.21
N ALA A 56 5.29 -3.23 40.48
CA ALA A 56 6.16 -3.87 39.50
C ALA A 56 7.13 -4.84 40.21
N PRO A 57 6.82 -6.15 40.29
CA PRO A 57 7.71 -7.13 40.91
C PRO A 57 9.06 -7.27 40.21
N ASN A 58 9.13 -6.91 38.93
CA ASN A 58 10.35 -6.87 38.13
C ASN A 58 10.65 -5.42 37.75
N VAL A 59 11.92 -5.02 37.80
CA VAL A 59 12.39 -3.71 37.33
C VAL A 59 13.66 -3.89 36.50
N ILE A 60 13.81 -3.10 35.44
CA ILE A 60 15.05 -3.01 34.68
C ILE A 60 15.84 -1.79 35.16
N ILE A 61 17.11 -1.96 35.51
CA ILE A 61 18.02 -0.85 35.85
C ILE A 61 18.97 -0.62 34.68
N ALA A 62 18.98 0.61 34.18
CA ALA A 62 19.82 1.02 33.06
C ALA A 62 20.54 2.34 33.37
N ASN A 63 21.68 2.56 32.72
CA ASN A 63 22.44 3.78 32.93
C ASN A 63 21.77 4.96 32.19
N GLY A 64 21.49 6.05 32.92
CA GLY A 64 20.84 7.25 32.39
C GLY A 64 21.78 8.22 31.71
N GLU A 65 23.10 8.03 31.79
CA GLU A 65 24.16 8.91 31.27
C GLU A 65 24.88 8.29 30.07
N ASN A 66 25.01 6.96 30.04
CA ASN A 66 25.67 6.17 29.00
C ASN A 66 24.67 5.20 28.34
N PHE A 67 24.16 5.60 27.18
CA PHE A 67 23.08 4.92 26.45
C PHE A 67 23.33 3.50 25.89
N PRO A 68 24.54 3.09 25.45
CA PRO A 68 24.68 1.97 24.51
C PRO A 68 24.04 0.67 24.98
N ASP A 69 24.32 0.26 26.23
CA ASP A 69 23.79 -0.97 26.81
C ASP A 69 22.27 -0.87 27.01
N ALA A 70 21.76 0.34 27.28
CA ALA A 70 20.37 0.59 27.61
C ALA A 70 19.43 0.52 26.38
N LEU A 71 19.93 0.74 25.17
CA LEU A 71 19.10 0.81 23.94
C LEU A 71 18.30 -0.47 23.66
N CYS A 72 18.81 -1.63 24.11
CA CYS A 72 18.16 -2.92 23.91
C CYS A 72 17.19 -3.32 25.04
N ALA A 73 17.03 -2.48 26.08
CA ALA A 73 16.33 -2.85 27.30
C ALA A 73 14.79 -2.86 27.19
N ALA A 74 14.21 -2.05 26.29
CA ALA A 74 12.75 -1.87 26.23
C ALA A 74 11.97 -3.18 25.94
N PRO A 75 12.40 -4.05 25.00
CA PRO A 75 11.76 -5.35 24.81
C PRO A 75 11.80 -6.26 26.03
N LEU A 76 12.94 -6.35 26.71
CA LEU A 76 13.04 -7.11 27.95
C LEU A 76 12.13 -6.53 29.04
N ALA A 77 12.12 -5.20 29.20
CA ALA A 77 11.27 -4.53 30.17
C ALA A 77 9.78 -4.89 29.96
N LYS A 78 9.31 -4.83 28.71
CA LYS A 78 7.94 -5.20 28.37
C LYS A 78 7.64 -6.68 28.61
N SER A 79 8.53 -7.59 28.19
CA SER A 79 8.36 -9.04 28.41
C SER A 79 8.28 -9.43 29.90
N LYS A 80 8.91 -8.64 30.79
CA LYS A 80 8.88 -8.83 32.25
C LYS A 80 7.79 -8.02 32.95
N ASN A 81 6.98 -7.27 32.21
CA ASN A 81 6.04 -6.27 32.71
C ASN A 81 6.70 -5.33 33.74
N ALA A 82 7.88 -4.82 33.39
CA ALA A 82 8.77 -4.07 34.25
C ALA A 82 8.96 -2.63 33.73
N PRO A 83 8.99 -1.61 34.59
CA PRO A 83 9.52 -0.31 34.20
C PRO A 83 11.04 -0.37 34.03
N ILE A 84 11.58 0.60 33.28
CA ILE A 84 13.00 0.94 33.31
C ILE A 84 13.20 2.04 34.35
N ILE A 85 14.11 1.84 35.31
CA ILE A 85 14.58 2.87 36.25
C ILE A 85 16.02 3.24 35.89
N LEU A 86 16.27 4.55 35.78
CA LEU A 86 17.59 5.07 35.40
C LEU A 86 18.49 5.30 36.62
N THR A 87 19.78 5.03 36.45
CA THR A 87 20.83 5.30 37.45
C THR A 87 22.04 5.98 36.83
N SER A 88 22.80 6.71 37.64
CA SER A 88 24.19 7.05 37.30
C SER A 88 25.09 5.81 37.50
N LYS A 89 26.35 5.88 37.07
CA LYS A 89 27.29 4.75 37.18
C LYS A 89 27.45 4.21 38.60
N ASP A 90 27.60 5.11 39.57
CA ASP A 90 28.02 4.77 40.94
C ASP A 90 26.95 5.05 41.99
N LYS A 91 25.81 5.64 41.58
CA LYS A 91 24.75 6.05 42.50
C LYS A 91 23.36 5.86 41.92
N LEU A 92 22.58 5.02 42.59
CA LEU A 92 21.13 4.97 42.46
C LEU A 92 20.52 6.02 43.39
N ASN A 93 19.72 6.93 42.83
CA ASN A 93 19.15 8.05 43.59
C ASN A 93 18.19 7.57 44.68
N SER A 94 18.11 8.32 45.78
CA SER A 94 17.20 7.98 46.88
C SER A 94 15.74 7.93 46.43
N SER A 95 15.34 8.82 45.52
CA SER A 95 13.99 8.81 44.92
C SER A 95 13.70 7.52 44.15
N ALA A 96 14.71 6.93 43.50
CA ALA A 96 14.58 5.63 42.84
C ALA A 96 14.45 4.47 43.83
N LEU A 97 15.20 4.50 44.96
CA LEU A 97 15.07 3.50 46.03
C LEU A 97 13.67 3.54 46.67
N GLU A 98 13.16 4.74 46.93
CA GLU A 98 11.80 4.94 47.43
C GLU A 98 10.75 4.40 46.44
N GLU A 99 10.96 4.64 45.15
CA GLU A 99 10.05 4.14 44.12
C GLU A 99 10.10 2.61 44.00
N LEU A 100 11.28 1.99 44.06
CA LEU A 100 11.42 0.53 44.10
C LEU A 100 10.64 -0.10 45.25
N ALA A 101 10.65 0.54 46.42
CA ALA A 101 9.89 0.10 47.58
C ALA A 101 8.37 0.23 47.36
N LYS A 102 7.89 1.35 46.79
CA LYS A 102 6.47 1.56 46.44
C LYS A 102 5.98 0.54 45.42
N LEU A 103 6.80 0.23 44.42
CA LEU A 103 6.52 -0.76 43.39
C LEU A 103 6.52 -2.21 43.92
N LYS A 104 6.95 -2.45 45.17
CA LYS A 104 7.12 -3.78 45.76
C LYS A 104 8.05 -4.66 44.92
N THR A 105 9.15 -4.07 44.46
CA THR A 105 10.12 -4.73 43.58
C THR A 105 10.75 -5.94 44.26
N LYS A 106 10.84 -7.07 43.55
CA LYS A 106 11.46 -8.31 44.02
C LYS A 106 12.68 -8.71 43.20
N ASN A 107 12.62 -8.48 41.89
CA ASN A 107 13.68 -8.80 40.95
C ASN A 107 14.12 -7.55 40.20
N VAL A 108 15.43 -7.38 40.06
CA VAL A 108 16.04 -6.34 39.24
C VAL A 108 16.91 -6.98 38.17
N TYR A 109 16.75 -6.52 36.93
CA TYR A 109 17.64 -6.85 35.82
C TYR A 109 18.53 -5.64 35.54
N ILE A 110 19.83 -5.77 35.77
CA ILE A 110 20.81 -4.70 35.54
C ILE A 110 21.38 -4.86 34.13
N ILE A 111 21.19 -3.86 33.27
CA ILE A 111 21.67 -3.90 31.89
C ILE A 111 23.00 -3.15 31.79
N GLY A 112 24.06 -3.91 31.49
CA GLY A 112 25.42 -3.38 31.37
C GLY A 112 26.39 -3.87 32.44
N GLY A 113 27.66 -3.85 32.07
CA GLY A 113 28.77 -4.31 32.90
C GLY A 113 29.03 -3.38 34.10
N THR A 114 29.93 -3.82 35.01
CA THR A 114 30.29 -3.05 36.21
C THR A 114 31.00 -1.73 35.91
N GLY A 115 31.58 -1.58 34.72
CA GLY A 115 32.14 -0.32 34.24
C GLY A 115 31.09 0.75 33.93
N VAL A 116 29.85 0.35 33.65
CA VAL A 116 28.72 1.22 33.30
C VAL A 116 27.73 1.35 34.46
N ILE A 117 27.47 0.27 35.20
CA ILE A 117 26.67 0.28 36.42
C ILE A 117 27.43 -0.52 37.47
N SER A 118 28.06 0.18 38.42
CA SER A 118 28.96 -0.42 39.39
C SER A 118 28.32 -1.50 40.27
N SER A 119 29.17 -2.35 40.86
CA SER A 119 28.72 -3.38 41.79
C SER A 119 28.15 -2.81 43.09
N SER A 120 28.44 -1.54 43.43
CA SER A 120 27.87 -0.90 44.64
C SER A 120 26.36 -0.78 44.55
N ILE A 121 25.82 -0.45 43.37
CA ILE A 121 24.37 -0.40 43.12
C ILE A 121 23.75 -1.79 43.29
N GLU A 122 24.39 -2.81 42.72
CA GLU A 122 23.92 -4.20 42.85
C GLU A 122 23.92 -4.68 44.30
N ASN A 123 24.95 -4.34 45.07
CA ASN A 123 25.04 -4.66 46.50
C ASN A 123 23.97 -3.91 47.30
N GLN A 124 23.77 -2.63 47.02
CA GLN A 124 22.72 -1.81 47.64
C GLN A 124 21.32 -2.41 47.41
N LEU A 125 21.03 -2.90 46.21
CA LEU A 125 19.76 -3.57 45.91
C LEU A 125 19.62 -4.92 46.65
N LYS A 126 20.70 -5.71 46.72
CA LYS A 126 20.71 -6.99 47.46
C LYS A 126 20.51 -6.80 48.97
N GLU A 127 21.07 -5.74 49.54
CA GLU A 127 20.86 -5.36 50.95
C GLU A 127 19.38 -5.04 51.26
N LEU A 128 18.64 -4.57 50.27
CA LEU A 128 17.19 -4.37 50.34
C LEU A 128 16.38 -5.67 50.13
N GLY A 129 17.04 -6.81 49.98
CA GLY A 129 16.40 -8.11 49.73
C GLY A 129 15.93 -8.32 48.30
N ILE A 130 16.38 -7.49 47.35
CA ILE A 130 16.01 -7.59 45.93
C ILE A 130 16.97 -8.55 45.22
N THR A 131 16.43 -9.46 44.42
CA THR A 131 17.22 -10.40 43.60
C THR A 131 17.72 -9.70 42.35
N CYS A 132 19.04 -9.64 42.14
CA CYS A 132 19.64 -8.98 40.99
C CYS A 132 20.14 -9.99 39.95
N THR A 133 19.76 -9.79 38.69
CA THR A 133 20.31 -10.49 37.52
C THR A 133 21.01 -9.47 36.64
N ARG A 134 22.32 -9.61 36.43
CA ARG A 134 23.07 -8.71 35.53
C ARG A 134 23.14 -9.31 34.13
N LEU A 135 22.71 -8.55 33.13
CA LEU A 135 22.81 -8.89 31.71
C LEU A 135 23.87 -7.98 31.10
N ALA A 136 25.06 -8.52 30.88
CA ALA A 136 26.21 -7.78 30.40
C ALA A 136 27.17 -8.68 29.62
N GLY A 137 27.74 -8.15 28.55
CA GLY A 137 28.87 -8.72 27.84
C GLY A 137 30.14 -7.87 28.02
N GLU A 138 31.18 -8.20 27.24
CA GLU A 138 32.43 -7.41 27.19
C GLU A 138 32.21 -6.00 26.64
N ASP A 139 31.21 -5.85 25.77
CA ASP A 139 30.83 -4.58 25.16
C ASP A 139 29.29 -4.45 25.00
N ARG A 140 28.86 -3.34 24.37
CA ARG A 140 27.46 -3.04 24.07
C ARG A 140 26.80 -4.06 23.15
N PHE A 141 27.58 -4.66 22.25
CA PHE A 141 27.07 -5.60 21.26
C PHE A 141 26.77 -6.94 21.92
N GLU A 142 27.71 -7.46 22.72
CA GLU A 142 27.47 -8.68 23.50
C GLU A 142 26.42 -8.46 24.60
N THR A 143 26.36 -7.27 25.21
CA THR A 143 25.25 -6.92 26.12
C THR A 143 23.90 -7.00 25.43
N SER A 144 23.78 -6.52 24.18
CA SER A 144 22.54 -6.67 23.40
C SER A 144 22.17 -8.13 23.14
N VAL A 145 23.15 -9.01 22.95
CA VAL A 145 22.94 -10.46 22.85
C VAL A 145 22.45 -11.04 24.18
N LYS A 146 23.02 -10.64 25.31
CA LYS A 146 22.57 -11.08 26.65
C LYS A 146 21.14 -10.67 26.97
N VAL A 147 20.69 -9.54 26.46
CA VAL A 147 19.29 -9.13 26.54
C VAL A 147 18.43 -9.94 25.56
N ALA A 148 18.88 -10.15 24.32
CA ALA A 148 18.16 -10.93 23.32
C ALA A 148 17.97 -12.40 23.71
N GLU A 149 18.93 -13.00 24.44
CA GLU A 149 18.83 -14.36 25.01
C GLU A 149 17.62 -14.54 25.97
N GLN A 150 17.04 -13.44 26.46
CA GLN A 150 15.84 -13.44 27.32
C GLN A 150 14.52 -13.32 26.53
N LEU A 151 14.58 -13.25 25.20
CA LEU A 151 13.46 -12.94 24.30
C LEU A 151 13.34 -14.00 23.18
N THR A 152 12.24 -13.95 22.42
CA THR A 152 12.04 -14.77 21.22
C THR A 152 12.44 -14.01 19.95
N THR A 153 12.74 -14.72 18.86
CA THR A 153 12.99 -14.13 17.53
C THR A 153 11.86 -14.39 16.53
N GLU A 154 10.77 -15.04 16.97
CA GLU A 154 9.65 -15.44 16.11
C GLU A 154 8.90 -14.27 15.48
N ASN A 155 8.94 -13.09 16.12
CA ASN A 155 8.34 -11.86 15.60
C ASN A 155 9.33 -10.99 14.81
N GLY A 156 10.51 -11.53 14.49
CA GLY A 156 11.62 -10.82 13.86
C GLY A 156 12.64 -10.29 14.87
N ILE A 157 13.61 -9.54 14.35
CA ILE A 157 14.65 -8.84 15.13
C ILE A 157 14.81 -7.40 14.63
N ALA A 158 15.29 -6.51 15.48
CA ALA A 158 15.77 -5.19 15.07
C ALA A 158 17.29 -5.10 15.21
N ILE A 159 17.95 -4.53 14.21
CA ILE A 159 19.37 -4.23 14.17
C ILE A 159 19.53 -2.72 14.13
N ALA A 160 20.16 -2.15 15.16
CA ALA A 160 20.42 -0.72 15.26
C ALA A 160 21.91 -0.45 15.51
N SER A 161 22.36 0.78 15.27
CA SER A 161 23.73 1.17 15.58
C SER A 161 23.98 1.12 17.09
N GLY A 162 25.06 0.47 17.51
CA GLY A 162 25.55 0.58 18.88
C GLY A 162 26.30 1.90 19.13
N GLU A 163 26.60 2.66 18.09
CA GLU A 163 27.42 3.88 18.14
C GLU A 163 26.56 5.16 18.18
N ASN A 164 25.29 5.06 17.78
CA ASN A 164 24.32 6.16 17.78
C ASN A 164 22.95 5.67 18.24
N PHE A 165 22.21 6.50 18.99
CA PHE A 165 20.99 6.08 19.69
C PHE A 165 19.63 6.29 18.98
N PRO A 166 19.41 7.34 18.15
CA PRO A 166 18.05 7.70 17.74
C PRO A 166 17.31 6.61 16.96
N ASP A 167 18.03 5.80 16.18
CA ASP A 167 17.46 4.73 15.37
C ASP A 167 16.95 3.58 16.26
N ALA A 168 17.70 3.23 17.31
CA ALA A 168 17.25 2.25 18.29
C ALA A 168 16.02 2.75 19.08
N LEU A 169 16.00 4.05 19.44
CA LEU A 169 14.84 4.65 20.12
C LEU A 169 13.59 4.67 19.22
N SER A 170 13.77 4.83 17.91
CA SER A 170 12.67 4.85 16.94
C SER A 170 11.90 3.53 16.91
N ILE A 171 12.60 2.40 17.03
CA ILE A 171 12.00 1.07 17.01
C ILE A 171 11.64 0.56 18.41
N ALA A 172 12.19 1.14 19.48
CA ALA A 172 12.07 0.60 20.85
C ALA A 172 10.62 0.33 21.33
N PRO A 173 9.62 1.21 21.13
CA PRO A 173 8.24 0.94 21.56
C PRO A 173 7.59 -0.23 20.78
N ILE A 174 7.90 -0.33 19.48
CA ILE A 174 7.40 -1.37 18.59
C ILE A 174 8.06 -2.70 18.92
N ALA A 175 9.38 -2.70 19.08
CA ALA A 175 10.16 -3.86 19.48
C ALA A 175 9.67 -4.39 20.84
N ALA A 176 9.37 -3.49 21.78
CA ALA A 176 8.76 -3.84 23.05
C ALA A 176 7.39 -4.46 22.89
N LYS A 177 6.50 -3.85 22.10
CA LYS A 177 5.16 -4.39 21.82
C LYS A 177 5.19 -5.78 21.17
N MET A 178 6.19 -6.06 20.33
CA MET A 178 6.28 -7.28 19.54
C MET A 178 7.15 -8.37 20.19
N ASP A 179 7.63 -8.18 21.42
CA ASP A 179 8.66 -9.05 22.04
C ASP A 179 9.87 -9.30 21.12
N MET A 180 10.20 -8.29 20.29
CA MET A 180 11.25 -8.35 19.29
C MET A 180 12.56 -7.83 19.87
N PRO A 181 13.66 -8.61 19.88
CA PRO A 181 14.93 -8.18 20.43
C PRO A 181 15.56 -7.09 19.55
N ILE A 182 16.22 -6.12 20.21
CA ILE A 182 17.06 -5.13 19.57
C ILE A 182 18.51 -5.54 19.78
N LEU A 183 19.18 -5.89 18.69
CA LEU A 183 20.60 -6.21 18.64
C LEU A 183 21.38 -5.02 18.09
N LEU A 184 22.56 -4.78 18.63
CA LEU A 184 23.40 -3.66 18.24
C LEU A 184 24.50 -4.10 17.29
N SER A 185 24.82 -3.25 16.32
CA SER A 185 25.90 -3.47 15.37
C SER A 185 26.86 -2.29 15.32
N SER A 186 28.11 -2.55 14.95
CA SER A 186 29.02 -1.51 14.46
C SER A 186 28.58 -1.04 13.07
N LYS A 187 29.12 0.07 12.59
CA LYS A 187 28.73 0.63 11.29
C LYS A 187 28.91 -0.33 10.13
N ASP A 188 30.09 -0.93 10.00
CA ASP A 188 30.46 -1.63 8.75
C ASP A 188 30.37 -3.16 8.87
N SER A 189 30.20 -3.70 10.08
CA SER A 189 30.15 -5.15 10.28
C SER A 189 29.29 -5.56 11.46
N LEU A 190 28.63 -6.70 11.33
CA LEU A 190 27.91 -7.34 12.42
C LEU A 190 28.93 -7.99 13.37
N PRO A 191 28.99 -7.61 14.66
CA PRO A 191 29.96 -8.19 15.59
C PRO A 191 29.79 -9.71 15.70
N ASN A 192 30.89 -10.44 15.83
CA ASN A 192 30.89 -11.92 15.83
C ASN A 192 29.90 -12.53 16.84
N LYS A 193 29.77 -11.93 18.03
CA LYS A 193 28.82 -12.40 19.05
C LYS A 193 27.37 -12.29 18.58
N VAL A 194 27.05 -11.24 17.83
CA VAL A 194 25.72 -11.01 17.27
C VAL A 194 25.48 -11.97 16.11
N SER A 195 26.44 -12.14 15.18
CA SER A 195 26.27 -13.09 14.07
C SER A 195 26.08 -14.52 14.56
N THR A 196 26.92 -15.00 15.50
CA THR A 196 26.79 -16.34 16.09
C THR A 196 25.44 -16.53 16.79
N TYR A 197 24.91 -15.52 17.47
CA TYR A 197 23.58 -15.61 18.08
C TYR A 197 22.46 -15.84 17.05
N LEU A 198 22.60 -15.33 15.82
CA LEU A 198 21.58 -15.38 14.78
C LEU A 198 21.61 -16.65 13.90
N GLU A 199 22.74 -17.36 13.85
CA GLU A 199 22.97 -18.51 12.96
C GLU A 199 21.86 -19.58 13.06
N ASP A 200 21.46 -19.95 14.28
CA ASP A 200 20.49 -21.03 14.53
C ASP A 200 19.06 -20.54 14.80
N LYS A 201 18.80 -19.24 14.65
CA LYS A 201 17.49 -18.66 14.95
C LYS A 201 16.58 -18.65 13.72
N ASN A 202 15.31 -18.97 13.93
CA ASN A 202 14.26 -18.66 12.96
C ASN A 202 13.96 -17.16 13.04
N ILE A 203 14.17 -16.45 11.93
CA ILE A 203 14.04 -14.99 11.86
C ILE A 203 13.24 -14.67 10.60
N PRO A 204 11.92 -14.42 10.72
CA PRO A 204 11.09 -14.07 9.57
C PRO A 204 11.50 -12.76 8.91
N VAL A 205 12.02 -11.81 9.69
CA VAL A 205 12.48 -10.50 9.23
C VAL A 205 13.56 -9.94 10.15
N SER A 206 14.59 -9.30 9.56
CA SER A 206 15.60 -8.52 10.27
C SER A 206 15.47 -7.04 9.92
N TYR A 207 14.86 -6.23 10.79
CA TYR A 207 14.71 -4.80 10.58
C TYR A 207 16.03 -4.07 10.83
N VAL A 208 16.68 -3.58 9.78
CA VAL A 208 17.90 -2.75 9.89
C VAL A 208 17.47 -1.29 10.05
N VAL A 209 17.53 -0.75 11.26
CA VAL A 209 17.01 0.58 11.58
C VAL A 209 18.15 1.60 11.58
N GLY A 210 18.08 2.54 10.66
CA GLY A 210 19.13 3.54 10.41
C GLY A 210 19.72 3.45 9.01
N GLY A 211 20.23 4.58 8.51
CA GLY A 211 20.78 4.70 7.16
C GLY A 211 22.15 4.05 6.96
N VAL A 212 22.62 4.02 5.71
CA VAL A 212 23.93 3.43 5.37
C VAL A 212 25.12 4.14 6.02
N GLY A 213 24.93 5.40 6.44
CA GLY A 213 25.95 6.17 7.15
C GLY A 213 26.24 5.68 8.57
N VAL A 214 25.27 5.00 9.19
CA VAL A 214 25.35 4.45 10.56
C VAL A 214 25.34 2.93 10.61
N LEU A 215 24.82 2.27 9.57
CA LEU A 215 24.81 0.82 9.37
C LEU A 215 24.96 0.54 7.86
N SER A 216 26.16 0.20 7.41
CA SER A 216 26.50 0.00 6.00
C SER A 216 25.63 -1.06 5.31
N SER A 217 25.68 -1.09 3.98
CA SER A 217 24.97 -2.11 3.20
C SER A 217 25.50 -3.53 3.45
N ASP A 218 26.76 -3.66 3.87
CA ASP A 218 27.41 -4.96 4.06
C ASP A 218 26.78 -5.76 5.20
N ILE A 219 26.22 -5.08 6.21
CA ILE A 219 25.49 -5.73 7.31
C ILE A 219 24.34 -6.59 6.81
N LYS A 220 23.64 -6.19 5.74
CA LYS A 220 22.50 -6.96 5.20
C LYS A 220 22.91 -8.37 4.77
N SER A 221 24.13 -8.54 4.26
CA SER A 221 24.64 -9.85 3.82
C SER A 221 24.79 -10.87 4.96
N SER A 222 24.86 -10.39 6.20
CA SER A 222 25.01 -11.20 7.41
C SER A 222 23.68 -11.47 8.14
N LEU A 223 22.54 -11.06 7.56
CA LEU A 223 21.22 -11.12 8.20
C LEU A 223 20.24 -11.97 7.38
N LYS A 224 19.31 -12.64 8.07
CA LYS A 224 18.20 -13.37 7.44
C LYS A 224 17.04 -12.41 7.18
N ASN A 225 16.54 -12.36 5.95
CA ASN A 225 15.40 -11.54 5.53
C ASN A 225 15.52 -10.04 5.93
N PRO A 226 16.61 -9.35 5.54
CA PRO A 226 16.86 -7.98 5.98
C PRO A 226 15.91 -6.97 5.32
N LYS A 227 15.28 -6.10 6.12
CA LYS A 227 14.48 -4.96 5.67
C LYS A 227 15.00 -3.68 6.33
N ARG A 228 15.47 -2.71 5.54
CA ARG A 228 16.01 -1.45 6.10
C ARG A 228 14.88 -0.45 6.32
N LEU A 229 14.89 0.22 7.47
CA LEU A 229 14.00 1.33 7.82
C LEU A 229 14.88 2.53 8.18
N SER A 230 14.90 3.56 7.34
CA SER A 230 15.78 4.69 7.54
C SER A 230 15.25 5.96 6.87
N GLY A 231 15.72 7.12 7.31
CA GLY A 231 15.42 8.43 6.74
C GLY A 231 16.62 9.38 6.86
N MET A 232 16.53 10.54 6.23
CA MET A 232 17.60 11.54 6.15
C MET A 232 18.27 11.89 7.46
N ASP A 233 17.45 11.93 8.49
CA ASP A 233 17.84 12.18 9.85
C ASP A 233 17.07 11.23 10.78
N ARG A 234 17.27 11.45 12.08
CA ARG A 234 16.61 10.70 13.13
C ARG A 234 15.09 10.85 13.15
N TYR A 235 14.56 11.97 12.67
CA TYR A 235 13.13 12.24 12.68
C TYR A 235 12.46 11.48 11.54
N GLU A 236 13.03 11.52 10.35
CA GLU A 236 12.50 10.77 9.21
C GLU A 236 12.68 9.26 9.39
N THR A 237 13.80 8.80 9.96
CA THR A 237 13.96 7.39 10.34
C THR A 237 12.86 6.96 11.30
N ASN A 238 12.53 7.79 12.29
CA ASN A 238 11.41 7.54 13.18
C ASN A 238 10.09 7.43 12.41
N ILE A 239 9.76 8.38 11.53
CA ILE A 239 8.52 8.32 10.75
C ILE A 239 8.45 7.08 9.83
N ARG A 240 9.56 6.69 9.19
CA ARG A 240 9.63 5.48 8.35
C ARG A 240 9.37 4.20 9.17
N VAL A 241 9.90 4.15 10.40
CA VAL A 241 9.56 3.08 11.35
C VAL A 241 8.07 3.14 11.72
N LEU A 242 7.53 4.30 12.08
CA LEU A 242 6.12 4.40 12.47
C LEU A 242 5.16 4.00 11.33
N ASN A 243 5.48 4.37 10.09
CA ASN A 243 4.67 4.01 8.91
C ASN A 243 4.69 2.51 8.61
N GLU A 244 5.84 1.85 8.78
CA GLU A 244 5.95 0.38 8.63
C GLU A 244 4.99 -0.35 9.58
N PHE A 245 4.89 0.13 10.82
CA PHE A 245 4.13 -0.53 11.87
C PHE A 245 2.78 0.12 12.17
N GLN A 246 2.33 1.08 11.36
CA GLN A 246 1.15 1.92 11.62
C GLN A 246 -0.12 1.11 11.88
N ASP A 247 -0.29 -0.02 11.17
CA ASP A 247 -1.46 -0.89 11.29
C ASP A 247 -1.48 -1.69 12.61
N SER A 248 -0.34 -1.77 13.28
CA SER A 248 -0.18 -2.45 14.56
C SER A 248 -0.19 -1.49 15.76
N LEU A 249 -0.27 -0.18 15.51
CA LEU A 249 -0.18 0.87 16.51
C LEU A 249 -1.52 1.57 16.72
N ASP A 250 -1.78 1.98 17.97
CA ASP A 250 -2.87 2.91 18.28
C ASP A 250 -2.39 4.35 18.05
N LEU A 251 -2.73 4.90 16.88
CA LEU A 251 -2.38 6.28 16.51
C LEU A 251 -3.35 7.31 17.11
N THR A 252 -4.36 6.89 17.89
CA THR A 252 -5.24 7.81 18.62
C THR A 252 -4.57 8.37 19.88
N SER A 253 -3.51 7.72 20.35
CA SER A 253 -2.64 8.20 21.42
C SER A 253 -1.18 8.18 20.95
N MET A 254 -0.47 9.28 21.09
CA MET A 254 0.95 9.35 20.72
C MET A 254 1.81 9.79 21.91
N PHE A 255 3.00 9.24 22.00
CA PHE A 255 4.05 9.74 22.87
C PHE A 255 5.02 10.58 22.05
N VAL A 256 5.55 11.65 22.63
CA VAL A 256 6.47 12.56 21.95
C VAL A 256 7.70 12.75 22.82
N ALA A 257 8.89 12.57 22.25
CA ALA A 257 10.14 12.73 22.98
C ALA A 257 11.19 13.46 22.12
N SER A 258 12.16 14.08 22.79
CA SER A 258 13.29 14.70 22.09
C SER A 258 14.08 13.66 21.33
N ALA A 259 14.42 13.95 20.07
CA ALA A 259 15.39 13.12 19.35
C ALA A 259 16.84 13.46 19.73
N ASN A 260 17.07 14.59 20.40
CA ASN A 260 18.42 15.10 20.73
C ASN A 260 18.98 14.50 22.03
N ASN A 261 18.16 13.80 22.81
CA ASN A 261 18.56 13.15 24.05
C ASN A 261 17.80 11.83 24.22
N PHE A 262 18.42 10.82 24.82
CA PHE A 262 17.90 9.45 24.86
C PHE A 262 17.07 9.05 26.10
N PRO A 263 17.32 9.56 27.33
CA PRO A 263 16.75 8.96 28.55
C PRO A 263 15.22 8.98 28.61
N ASP A 264 14.60 10.06 28.13
CA ASP A 264 13.15 10.25 28.21
C ASP A 264 12.42 9.32 27.24
N ALA A 265 12.91 9.23 26.00
CA ALA A 265 12.39 8.31 24.98
C ALA A 265 12.60 6.84 25.39
N LEU A 266 13.78 6.49 25.91
CA LEU A 266 14.07 5.15 26.40
C LEU A 266 13.08 4.74 27.51
N SER A 267 12.94 5.59 28.52
CA SER A 267 12.03 5.35 29.65
C SER A 267 10.58 5.25 29.18
N GLY A 268 10.19 6.17 28.30
CA GLY A 268 8.84 6.23 27.75
C GLY A 268 8.52 5.11 26.78
N SER A 269 9.51 4.41 26.20
CA SER A 269 9.27 3.35 25.21
C SER A 269 8.44 2.21 25.78
N VAL A 270 8.70 1.84 27.04
CA VAL A 270 7.93 0.80 27.73
C VAL A 270 6.52 1.30 28.03
N LEU A 271 6.38 2.55 28.50
CA LEU A 271 5.06 3.14 28.74
C LEU A 271 4.24 3.21 27.45
N ALA A 272 4.81 3.72 26.36
CA ALA A 272 4.17 3.79 25.05
C ALA A 272 3.71 2.42 24.56
N SER A 273 4.54 1.38 24.73
CA SER A 273 4.16 0.00 24.41
C SER A 273 3.02 -0.56 25.26
N ASN A 274 2.76 -0.03 26.47
CA ASN A 274 1.58 -0.40 27.27
C ASN A 274 0.28 0.16 26.71
N TYR A 275 0.37 1.26 25.94
CA TYR A 275 -0.77 1.85 25.22
C TYR A 275 -0.85 1.41 23.76
N ASN A 276 0.05 0.52 23.30
CA ASN A 276 0.26 0.23 21.87
C ASN A 276 0.52 1.50 21.02
N ALA A 277 1.02 2.56 21.64
CA ALA A 277 1.20 3.87 21.04
C ALA A 277 2.62 4.03 20.48
N PRO A 278 2.81 4.85 19.42
CA PRO A 278 4.13 5.21 18.93
C PRO A 278 4.84 6.19 19.88
N ILE A 279 6.16 6.25 19.77
CA ILE A 279 6.94 7.44 20.14
C ILE A 279 7.31 8.18 18.86
N VAL A 280 6.86 9.43 18.74
CA VAL A 280 7.29 10.38 17.72
C VAL A 280 8.47 11.17 18.26
N LEU A 281 9.60 11.07 17.57
CA LEU A 281 10.79 11.84 17.90
C LEU A 281 10.69 13.25 17.31
N VAL A 282 10.96 14.28 18.11
CA VAL A 282 10.80 15.69 17.72
C VAL A 282 11.99 16.56 18.12
N ASP A 283 12.05 17.73 17.48
CA ASP A 283 12.77 18.92 17.93
C ASP A 283 11.83 20.14 18.00
N ASN A 284 12.41 21.33 18.15
CA ASN A 284 11.69 22.58 18.35
C ASN A 284 10.91 23.06 17.11
N ALA A 285 11.31 22.65 15.90
CA ALA A 285 10.74 23.16 14.65
C ALA A 285 9.84 22.15 13.93
N PHE A 286 9.95 20.86 14.28
CA PHE A 286 9.43 19.72 13.54
C PHE A 286 9.95 19.70 12.09
N GLY A 287 10.74 18.68 11.75
CA GLY A 287 11.04 18.39 10.36
C GLY A 287 9.75 18.16 9.55
N GLN A 288 9.77 18.47 8.24
CA GLN A 288 8.59 18.38 7.38
C GLN A 288 7.93 16.99 7.44
N ALA A 289 8.72 15.91 7.46
CA ALA A 289 8.20 14.55 7.56
C ALA A 289 7.40 14.32 8.85
N THR A 290 7.93 14.79 9.99
CA THR A 290 7.25 14.71 11.29
C THR A 290 5.99 15.57 11.30
N TYR A 291 6.06 16.79 10.75
CA TYR A 291 4.91 17.68 10.61
C TYR A 291 3.78 17.02 9.79
N ASP A 292 4.11 16.48 8.62
CA ASP A 292 3.15 15.83 7.72
C ASP A 292 2.52 14.60 8.39
N PHE A 293 3.35 13.76 9.02
CA PHE A 293 2.87 12.60 9.77
C PHE A 293 1.86 13.01 10.85
N LEU A 294 2.23 13.95 11.72
CA LEU A 294 1.40 14.39 12.84
C LEU A 294 0.07 15.01 12.37
N LYS A 295 0.08 15.77 11.26
CA LYS A 295 -1.12 16.41 10.69
C LYS A 295 -2.08 15.40 10.07
N GLN A 296 -1.59 14.26 9.59
CA GLN A 296 -2.42 13.20 9.02
C GLN A 296 -3.12 12.35 10.09
N GLN A 297 -2.59 12.32 11.32
CA GLN A 297 -3.12 11.47 12.39
C GLN A 297 -4.42 12.01 12.99
N ASN A 298 -5.34 11.09 13.26
CA ASN A 298 -6.55 11.36 14.05
C ASN A 298 -6.27 11.16 15.54
N CYS A 299 -5.32 11.91 16.09
CA CYS A 299 -4.81 11.68 17.44
C CYS A 299 -5.57 12.50 18.48
N LYS A 300 -6.09 11.79 19.49
CA LYS A 300 -6.89 12.34 20.59
C LYS A 300 -6.02 12.75 21.77
N THR A 301 -4.92 12.04 22.05
CA THR A 301 -4.06 12.32 23.21
C THR A 301 -2.59 12.36 22.84
N VAL A 302 -1.89 13.41 23.26
CA VAL A 302 -0.43 13.56 23.06
C VAL A 302 0.25 13.59 24.43
N ASN A 303 1.18 12.66 24.64
CA ASN A 303 1.94 12.52 25.88
C ASN A 303 3.39 12.94 25.65
N ILE A 304 3.75 14.14 26.10
CA ILE A 304 5.12 14.68 25.99
C ILE A 304 5.98 14.07 27.10
N LEU A 305 7.12 13.51 26.71
CA LEU A 305 8.12 12.92 27.59
C LEU A 305 9.30 13.88 27.72
N GLY A 306 9.54 14.35 28.94
CA GLY A 306 10.62 15.30 29.24
C GLY A 306 10.15 16.72 29.49
N GLY A 307 10.99 17.49 30.19
CA GLY A 307 10.76 18.90 30.48
C GLY A 307 10.93 19.80 29.25
N THR A 308 10.77 21.11 29.44
CA THR A 308 10.90 22.11 28.36
C THR A 308 12.31 22.21 27.76
N GLY A 309 13.34 21.71 28.46
CA GLY A 309 14.68 21.58 27.91
C GLY A 309 14.85 20.41 26.92
N ALA A 310 13.94 19.44 26.93
CA ALA A 310 13.95 18.30 26.01
C ALA A 310 12.96 18.48 24.85
N VAL A 311 11.73 18.85 25.18
CA VAL A 311 10.66 19.21 24.23
C VAL A 311 10.14 20.57 24.65
N ASP A 312 10.48 21.61 23.91
CA ASP A 312 10.22 23.00 24.30
C ASP A 312 8.72 23.37 24.24
N ALA A 313 8.40 24.58 24.72
CA ALA A 313 7.04 25.09 24.74
C ALA A 313 6.48 25.38 23.33
N ILE A 314 7.35 25.62 22.34
CA ILE A 314 6.94 25.88 20.96
C ILE A 314 6.47 24.58 20.31
N ALA A 315 7.22 23.48 20.50
CA ALA A 315 6.82 22.15 20.09
C ALA A 315 5.49 21.74 20.75
N GLU A 316 5.32 21.96 22.06
CA GLU A 316 4.05 21.69 22.74
C GLU A 316 2.87 22.49 22.16
N TYR A 317 3.08 23.79 21.92
CA TYR A 317 2.08 24.64 21.27
C TYR A 317 1.73 24.13 19.86
N ASN A 318 2.72 23.75 19.06
CA ASN A 318 2.50 23.22 17.72
C ASN A 318 1.74 21.89 17.77
N LEU A 319 2.05 20.97 18.69
CA LEU A 319 1.31 19.72 18.87
C LEU A 319 -0.17 19.97 19.19
N THR A 320 -0.44 20.91 20.10
CA THR A 320 -1.79 21.27 20.52
C THR A 320 -2.64 21.83 19.37
N ASN A 321 -2.01 22.58 18.46
CA ASN A 321 -2.73 23.30 17.41
C ASN A 321 -2.76 22.58 16.06
N MET A 322 -1.74 21.79 15.73
CA MET A 322 -1.58 21.12 14.44
C MET A 322 -2.28 19.78 14.40
N VAL A 323 -2.15 18.97 15.45
CA VAL A 323 -2.79 17.66 15.53
C VAL A 323 -4.29 17.89 15.70
N LYS A 324 -5.08 17.12 14.96
CA LYS A 324 -6.54 17.23 14.98
C LYS A 324 -7.18 15.87 15.15
N TYR A 325 -8.30 15.88 15.87
CA TYR A 325 -9.12 14.71 16.08
C TYR A 325 -10.58 14.98 15.72
N SER A 326 -11.16 14.04 15.00
CA SER A 326 -12.57 13.98 14.61
C SER A 326 -13.14 12.61 15.02
N ASN A 327 -14.37 12.56 15.53
CA ASN A 327 -15.01 11.29 15.83
C ASN A 327 -15.43 10.57 14.54
N ILE A 328 -15.46 9.24 14.60
CA ILE A 328 -16.04 8.42 13.53
C ILE A 328 -17.56 8.48 13.68
N VAL A 329 -18.25 8.96 12.65
CA VAL A 329 -19.72 9.01 12.63
C VAL A 329 -20.33 7.77 12.00
N ARG A 330 -19.62 7.13 11.07
CA ARG A 330 -20.10 5.97 10.33
C ARG A 330 -18.92 5.12 9.88
N VAL A 331 -19.08 3.81 9.91
CA VAL A 331 -18.21 2.87 9.20
C VAL A 331 -19.08 2.12 8.20
N ASP A 332 -18.63 2.05 6.95
CA ASP A 332 -19.40 1.45 5.87
C ASP A 332 -19.32 -0.09 5.94
N ASP A 333 -20.47 -0.74 5.77
CA ASP A 333 -20.55 -2.20 5.65
C ASP A 333 -19.84 -2.68 4.38
N ILE A 334 -19.22 -3.86 4.46
CA ILE A 334 -18.50 -4.50 3.38
C ILE A 334 -19.39 -5.59 2.78
N SER A 335 -19.39 -5.73 1.46
CA SER A 335 -20.00 -6.85 0.75
C SER A 335 -18.95 -7.54 -0.08
N ASP A 336 -18.88 -8.86 0.01
CA ASP A 336 -17.85 -9.67 -0.64
C ASP A 336 -18.41 -11.02 -1.11
N ILE A 337 -17.66 -11.73 -1.95
CA ILE A 337 -18.03 -13.03 -2.50
C ILE A 337 -16.88 -14.01 -2.32
N ALA A 338 -17.19 -15.21 -1.86
CA ALA A 338 -16.26 -16.34 -1.84
C ALA A 338 -16.85 -17.50 -2.64
N PHE A 339 -15.99 -18.39 -3.12
CA PHE A 339 -16.43 -19.59 -3.82
C PHE A 339 -16.41 -20.82 -2.92
N ILE A 340 -17.18 -21.84 -3.30
CA ILE A 340 -17.18 -23.09 -2.55
C ILE A 340 -15.75 -23.66 -2.43
N ASN A 341 -15.34 -23.99 -1.20
CA ASN A 341 -14.00 -24.47 -0.81
C ASN A 341 -12.85 -23.47 -0.97
N GLU A 342 -13.13 -22.17 -1.17
CA GLU A 342 -12.10 -21.12 -1.16
C GLU A 342 -11.60 -20.84 0.26
N ASP A 343 -10.29 -20.62 0.41
CA ASP A 343 -9.70 -20.18 1.69
C ASP A 343 -9.86 -18.66 1.83
N TYR A 344 -11.01 -18.26 2.37
CA TYR A 344 -11.42 -16.85 2.44
C TYR A 344 -10.75 -16.09 3.60
N HIS A 345 -10.17 -14.95 3.28
CA HIS A 345 -9.52 -14.04 4.24
C HIS A 345 -10.39 -12.81 4.48
N PHE A 346 -10.63 -12.49 5.75
CA PHE A 346 -11.45 -11.32 6.12
C PHE A 346 -10.76 -10.00 5.74
N PRO A 347 -11.51 -8.99 5.24
CA PRO A 347 -10.94 -7.69 4.90
C PRO A 347 -10.38 -6.99 6.15
N PRO A 348 -9.09 -6.61 6.20
CA PRO A 348 -8.48 -6.12 7.43
C PRO A 348 -8.91 -4.68 7.82
N LYS A 349 -9.53 -3.93 6.90
CA LYS A 349 -9.92 -2.53 7.09
C LYS A 349 -11.30 -2.25 6.49
N ALA A 350 -12.00 -1.26 7.03
CA ALA A 350 -13.24 -0.70 6.49
C ALA A 350 -13.09 0.82 6.31
N ILE A 351 -14.00 1.43 5.54
CA ILE A 351 -14.01 2.88 5.36
C ILE A 351 -14.81 3.50 6.50
N ALA A 352 -14.20 4.45 7.21
CA ALA A 352 -14.85 5.31 8.18
C ALA A 352 -15.08 6.71 7.62
N SER A 353 -16.25 7.28 7.90
CA SER A 353 -16.57 8.70 7.72
C SER A 353 -16.43 9.43 9.07
N PHE A 354 -15.82 10.61 9.03
CA PHE A 354 -15.54 11.43 10.20
C PHE A 354 -16.43 12.68 10.25
N GLU A 355 -16.56 13.29 11.43
CA GLU A 355 -17.38 14.50 11.65
C GLU A 355 -16.98 15.70 10.77
N ASP A 356 -15.70 15.82 10.41
CA ASP A 356 -15.18 16.85 9.49
C ASP A 356 -15.55 16.59 8.01
N GLY A 357 -16.19 15.46 7.74
CA GLY A 357 -16.58 14.99 6.42
C GLY A 357 -15.46 14.34 5.61
N SER A 358 -14.30 14.07 6.23
CA SER A 358 -13.26 13.22 5.63
C SER A 358 -13.61 11.74 5.74
N THR A 359 -12.97 10.92 4.92
CA THR A 359 -13.08 9.46 4.96
C THR A 359 -11.70 8.83 5.02
N LYS A 360 -11.49 7.82 5.87
CA LYS A 360 -10.23 7.07 5.99
C LYS A 360 -10.48 5.60 6.17
N PHE A 361 -9.51 4.76 5.79
CA PHE A 361 -9.52 3.37 6.21
C PHE A 361 -9.21 3.24 7.68
N VAL A 362 -9.95 2.37 8.35
CA VAL A 362 -9.77 2.04 9.76
C VAL A 362 -9.66 0.52 9.91
N PRO A 363 -8.75 0.02 10.75
CA PRO A 363 -8.66 -1.40 11.04
C PRO A 363 -9.98 -1.96 11.59
N VAL A 364 -10.34 -3.17 11.16
CA VAL A 364 -11.53 -3.88 11.64
C VAL A 364 -11.11 -5.13 12.38
N LEU A 365 -11.61 -5.27 13.61
CA LEU A 365 -11.50 -6.51 14.37
C LEU A 365 -12.78 -7.31 14.16
N TRP A 366 -12.69 -8.35 13.33
CA TRP A 366 -13.80 -9.26 13.08
C TRP A 366 -14.04 -10.21 14.24
N ASN A 367 -15.31 -10.49 14.53
CA ASN A 367 -15.72 -11.47 15.53
C ASN A 367 -15.44 -12.93 15.11
N SER A 368 -15.12 -13.17 13.84
CA SER A 368 -14.70 -14.46 13.29
C SER A 368 -13.36 -14.34 12.58
N LYS A 369 -12.63 -15.47 12.52
CA LYS A 369 -11.35 -15.60 11.80
C LYS A 369 -11.42 -16.57 10.62
N LYS A 370 -12.55 -17.26 10.44
CA LYS A 370 -12.76 -18.26 9.39
C LYS A 370 -14.20 -18.25 8.90
N VAL A 371 -14.37 -18.70 7.65
CA VAL A 371 -15.66 -18.92 7.00
C VAL A 371 -15.70 -20.36 6.55
N ASP A 372 -16.82 -21.07 6.79
CA ASP A 372 -17.07 -22.36 6.15
C ASP A 372 -17.51 -22.12 4.70
N THR A 373 -16.56 -22.17 3.78
CA THR A 373 -16.85 -22.03 2.36
C THR A 373 -17.27 -23.35 1.73
N SER A 374 -17.47 -24.46 2.45
CA SER A 374 -17.77 -25.77 1.82
C SER A 374 -19.14 -25.84 1.12
N LYS A 375 -20.01 -24.83 1.32
CA LYS A 375 -21.37 -24.77 0.76
C LYS A 375 -21.72 -23.35 0.35
N ALA A 376 -22.51 -23.22 -0.71
CA ALA A 376 -23.08 -21.94 -1.11
C ALA A 376 -24.05 -21.44 -0.04
N ALA A 377 -23.79 -20.26 0.50
CA ALA A 377 -24.61 -19.58 1.50
C ALA A 377 -24.21 -18.11 1.62
N ALA A 378 -25.17 -17.27 1.99
CA ALA A 378 -24.88 -15.91 2.44
C ALA A 378 -24.51 -15.94 3.93
N TYR A 379 -23.38 -15.34 4.26
CA TYR A 379 -22.88 -15.15 5.62
C TYR A 379 -22.87 -13.66 5.96
N GLN A 380 -23.12 -13.37 7.23
CA GLN A 380 -22.94 -12.03 7.77
C GLN A 380 -22.03 -12.11 8.99
N PHE A 381 -20.98 -11.31 8.99
CA PHE A 381 -20.07 -11.18 10.12
C PHE A 381 -20.09 -9.75 10.65
N GLU A 382 -19.75 -9.58 11.92
CA GLU A 382 -19.66 -8.26 12.54
C GLU A 382 -18.23 -7.98 12.96
N GLY A 383 -17.79 -6.75 12.72
CA GLY A 383 -16.51 -6.23 13.15
C GLY A 383 -16.69 -5.03 14.06
N THR A 384 -15.66 -4.75 14.85
CA THR A 384 -15.53 -3.52 15.64
C THR A 384 -14.41 -2.65 15.10
N VAL A 385 -14.59 -1.34 15.22
CA VAL A 385 -13.61 -0.31 14.85
C VAL A 385 -13.32 0.53 16.09
N SER A 386 -12.04 0.78 16.39
CA SER A 386 -11.65 1.64 17.51
C SER A 386 -12.16 3.07 17.29
N GLY A 387 -12.81 3.64 18.31
CA GLY A 387 -13.39 4.99 18.22
C GLY A 387 -14.74 5.07 17.49
N TYR A 388 -15.37 3.94 17.17
CA TYR A 388 -16.72 3.86 16.64
C TYR A 388 -17.59 2.93 17.51
N ASP A 389 -18.68 3.46 18.07
CA ASP A 389 -19.57 2.70 18.96
C ASP A 389 -20.43 1.66 18.20
N GLY A 390 -20.54 1.80 16.88
CA GLY A 390 -21.31 0.90 16.03
C GLY A 390 -20.55 -0.38 15.64
N LYS A 391 -21.24 -1.25 14.90
CA LYS A 391 -20.65 -2.44 14.25
C LYS A 391 -20.52 -2.21 12.76
N VAL A 392 -19.46 -2.75 12.17
CA VAL A 392 -19.35 -2.90 10.70
C VAL A 392 -19.76 -4.31 10.32
N LYS A 393 -20.50 -4.49 9.24
CA LYS A 393 -20.91 -5.81 8.76
C LYS A 393 -20.10 -6.21 7.54
N LEU A 394 -19.74 -7.49 7.46
CA LEU A 394 -19.30 -8.13 6.22
C LEU A 394 -20.44 -9.02 5.75
N ASN A 395 -21.04 -8.69 4.61
CA ASN A 395 -22.00 -9.52 3.91
C ASN A 395 -21.25 -10.36 2.87
N LEU A 396 -20.90 -11.59 3.23
CA LEU A 396 -20.15 -12.50 2.37
C LEU A 396 -21.08 -13.51 1.71
N ASN A 397 -21.18 -13.49 0.39
CA ASN A 397 -21.90 -14.53 -0.33
C ASN A 397 -20.93 -15.63 -0.77
N VAL A 398 -20.99 -16.79 -0.12
CA VAL A 398 -20.37 -18.00 -0.66
C VAL A 398 -21.29 -18.53 -1.76
N VAL A 399 -20.80 -18.56 -2.98
CA VAL A 399 -21.56 -19.06 -4.12
C VAL A 399 -20.93 -20.34 -4.64
N ALA A 400 -21.79 -21.23 -5.16
CA ALA A 400 -21.28 -22.32 -5.98
C ALA A 400 -20.61 -21.70 -7.20
N ASP A 401 -19.54 -22.32 -7.65
CA ASP A 401 -18.95 -22.01 -8.95
C ASP A 401 -19.94 -22.50 -10.03
N THR A 402 -21.02 -21.74 -10.22
CA THR A 402 -22.22 -22.18 -10.94
C THR A 402 -22.10 -22.03 -12.45
N ASP A 403 -21.08 -21.34 -12.93
CA ASP A 403 -20.88 -21.16 -14.36
C ASP A 403 -19.62 -21.88 -14.86
N GLY A 404 -18.58 -22.11 -14.05
CA GLY A 404 -17.28 -22.47 -14.62
C GLY A 404 -16.88 -21.54 -15.77
N SER A 405 -17.48 -20.34 -15.84
CA SER A 405 -16.94 -19.23 -16.58
C SER A 405 -15.88 -18.72 -15.64
N THR A 406 -14.69 -19.26 -15.87
CA THR A 406 -13.41 -18.65 -15.59
C THR A 406 -13.55 -17.16 -15.32
N ARG A 407 -12.93 -16.71 -14.22
CA ARG A 407 -12.86 -15.35 -13.65
C ARG A 407 -12.35 -14.28 -14.63
N ASN A 408 -12.96 -14.24 -15.80
CA ASN A 408 -12.66 -13.48 -16.99
C ASN A 408 -13.97 -13.43 -17.79
N ILE A 409 -14.75 -12.38 -17.56
CA ILE A 409 -15.85 -12.02 -18.47
C ILE A 409 -15.20 -11.95 -19.85
N GLY A 410 -15.66 -12.73 -20.84
CA GLY A 410 -15.01 -12.95 -22.15
C GLY A 410 -14.90 -11.70 -23.05
N ASN A 411 -14.27 -10.65 -22.56
CA ASN A 411 -14.15 -9.33 -23.16
C ASN A 411 -12.74 -9.06 -23.72
N GLY A 412 -11.85 -10.07 -23.74
CA GLY A 412 -10.55 -9.97 -24.39
C GLY A 412 -9.48 -9.21 -23.60
N THR A 413 -9.62 -9.10 -22.28
CA THR A 413 -8.68 -8.34 -21.44
C THR A 413 -7.33 -9.02 -21.27
N ASN A 414 -6.35 -8.22 -20.86
CA ASN A 414 -4.97 -8.66 -20.63
C ASN A 414 -4.68 -8.95 -19.16
N VAL A 415 -5.72 -9.20 -18.34
CA VAL A 415 -5.60 -9.50 -16.91
C VAL A 415 -6.65 -10.51 -16.47
N ALA A 416 -6.26 -11.46 -15.61
CA ALA A 416 -7.13 -12.44 -14.97
C ALA A 416 -6.75 -12.59 -13.49
N TYR A 417 -7.72 -12.90 -12.62
CA TYR A 417 -7.47 -13.14 -11.20
C TYR A 417 -7.77 -14.59 -10.82
N TYR A 418 -6.84 -15.23 -10.11
CA TYR A 418 -6.98 -16.61 -9.69
C TYR A 418 -6.18 -16.90 -8.42
N LYS A 419 -6.86 -17.44 -7.39
CA LYS A 419 -6.28 -17.89 -6.11
C LYS A 419 -5.33 -16.88 -5.45
N GLY A 420 -5.77 -15.63 -5.28
CA GLY A 420 -4.93 -14.60 -4.68
C GLY A 420 -3.88 -14.00 -5.60
N TYR A 421 -3.82 -14.38 -6.88
CA TYR A 421 -2.90 -13.80 -7.85
C TYR A 421 -3.62 -13.12 -9.01
N LEU A 422 -3.09 -11.97 -9.42
CA LEU A 422 -3.36 -11.32 -10.68
C LEU A 422 -2.35 -11.79 -11.72
N TYR A 423 -2.84 -12.27 -12.86
CA TYR A 423 -2.06 -12.66 -14.03
C TYR A 423 -2.32 -11.67 -15.14
N TYR A 424 -1.29 -11.04 -15.69
CA TYR A 424 -1.49 -9.97 -16.67
C TYR A 424 -0.33 -9.85 -17.64
N SER A 425 -0.60 -9.18 -18.77
CA SER A 425 0.44 -8.69 -19.68
C SER A 425 0.58 -7.18 -19.61
N THR A 426 1.81 -6.68 -19.85
CA THR A 426 2.11 -5.24 -19.75
C THR A 426 2.95 -4.73 -20.92
N SER A 427 2.47 -3.68 -21.58
CA SER A 427 3.13 -3.04 -22.74
C SER A 427 4.50 -2.47 -22.41
N LYS A 428 4.74 -2.12 -21.14
CA LYS A 428 6.03 -1.63 -20.63
C LYS A 428 7.19 -2.59 -20.84
N ASP A 429 6.92 -3.89 -20.86
CA ASP A 429 7.90 -4.93 -21.13
C ASP A 429 7.47 -5.79 -22.33
N GLY A 430 6.97 -5.13 -23.38
CA GLY A 430 6.62 -5.80 -24.63
C GLY A 430 5.45 -6.79 -24.52
N ASN A 431 4.52 -6.56 -23.58
CA ASN A 431 3.34 -7.38 -23.29
C ASN A 431 3.65 -8.83 -22.87
N LYS A 432 4.79 -9.02 -22.19
CA LYS A 432 5.13 -10.26 -21.48
C LYS A 432 4.19 -10.55 -20.32
N VAL A 433 4.16 -11.81 -19.88
CA VAL A 433 3.21 -12.29 -18.87
C VAL A 433 3.83 -12.35 -17.48
N TYR A 434 3.09 -11.80 -16.53
CA TYR A 434 3.44 -11.73 -15.11
C TYR A 434 2.31 -12.28 -14.25
N ARG A 435 2.66 -12.74 -13.05
CA ARG A 435 1.72 -12.90 -11.94
C ARG A 435 2.18 -12.12 -10.72
N ILE A 436 1.25 -11.63 -9.91
CA ILE A 436 1.53 -10.94 -8.64
C ILE A 436 0.44 -11.31 -7.64
N LYS A 437 0.78 -11.44 -6.36
CA LYS A 437 -0.22 -11.66 -5.32
C LYS A 437 -1.06 -10.39 -5.13
N ASP A 438 -2.31 -10.53 -4.74
CA ASP A 438 -3.25 -9.41 -4.61
C ASP A 438 -2.94 -8.42 -3.48
N ASP A 439 -2.09 -8.81 -2.54
CA ASP A 439 -1.45 -7.92 -1.57
C ASP A 439 -0.26 -7.12 -2.16
N GLY A 440 0.04 -7.29 -3.45
CA GLY A 440 1.14 -6.62 -4.16
C GLY A 440 2.50 -7.31 -4.02
N THR A 441 2.58 -8.45 -3.32
CA THR A 441 3.83 -9.21 -3.14
C THR A 441 4.01 -10.29 -4.22
N GLU A 442 5.16 -10.99 -4.21
CA GLU A 442 5.42 -12.16 -5.07
C GLU A 442 5.29 -11.94 -6.59
N LEU A 443 5.60 -10.74 -7.06
CA LEU A 443 5.67 -10.45 -8.49
C LEU A 443 6.65 -11.40 -9.19
N THR A 444 6.14 -12.15 -10.16
CA THR A 444 6.91 -13.15 -10.91
C THR A 444 6.63 -13.00 -12.40
N LYS A 445 7.67 -12.82 -13.22
CA LYS A 445 7.54 -12.98 -14.67
C LYS A 445 7.42 -14.47 -14.98
N ILE A 446 6.34 -14.87 -15.65
CA ILE A 446 6.06 -16.29 -15.93
C ILE A 446 6.16 -16.63 -17.43
N SER A 447 6.13 -15.66 -18.35
CA SER A 447 6.37 -15.93 -19.77
C SER A 447 6.88 -14.70 -20.53
N ASP A 448 7.74 -14.93 -21.53
CA ASP A 448 8.21 -13.90 -22.47
C ASP A 448 7.28 -13.73 -23.69
N ASP A 449 6.16 -14.47 -23.77
CA ASP A 449 5.21 -14.35 -24.86
C ASP A 449 4.45 -13.02 -24.81
N TYR A 450 4.16 -12.44 -25.98
CA TYR A 450 3.23 -11.33 -26.12
C TYR A 450 1.80 -11.87 -25.98
N ALA A 451 1.31 -11.98 -24.74
CA ALA A 451 -0.02 -12.49 -24.46
C ALA A 451 -1.09 -11.40 -24.53
N LEU A 452 -2.18 -11.71 -25.24
CA LEU A 452 -3.45 -10.98 -25.24
C LEU A 452 -4.58 -11.92 -24.83
N ASN A 453 -5.70 -11.38 -24.35
CA ASN A 453 -6.89 -12.18 -23.98
C ASN A 453 -6.53 -13.31 -22.99
N ILE A 454 -5.98 -12.93 -21.83
CA ILE A 454 -5.51 -13.88 -20.80
C ILE A 454 -6.71 -14.43 -20.05
N ASN A 455 -6.93 -15.74 -20.10
CA ASN A 455 -7.99 -16.49 -19.43
C ASN A 455 -7.39 -17.54 -18.48
N ILE A 456 -8.06 -17.89 -17.39
CA ILE A 456 -7.60 -18.93 -16.46
C ILE A 456 -8.69 -19.96 -16.20
N ALA A 457 -8.42 -21.22 -16.52
CA ALA A 457 -9.29 -22.38 -16.28
C ALA A 457 -8.45 -23.58 -15.85
N ASP A 458 -9.00 -24.48 -15.02
CA ASP A 458 -8.35 -25.76 -14.66
C ASP A 458 -6.88 -25.64 -14.22
N ASN A 459 -6.52 -24.61 -13.44
CA ASN A 459 -5.14 -24.25 -13.07
C ASN A 459 -4.17 -24.02 -14.25
N HIS A 460 -4.67 -23.56 -15.39
CA HIS A 460 -3.87 -23.19 -16.56
C HIS A 460 -4.24 -21.78 -17.05
N ILE A 461 -3.28 -21.14 -17.68
CA ILE A 461 -3.42 -19.84 -18.35
C ILE A 461 -3.60 -20.11 -19.84
N TYR A 462 -4.65 -19.54 -20.44
CA TYR A 462 -4.94 -19.57 -21.87
C TYR A 462 -4.84 -18.16 -22.44
N TYR A 463 -4.16 -17.99 -23.57
CA TYR A 463 -3.93 -16.66 -24.12
C TYR A 463 -3.69 -16.70 -25.63
N SER A 464 -3.99 -15.60 -26.31
CA SER A 464 -3.56 -15.33 -27.68
C SER A 464 -2.12 -14.84 -27.66
N ASN A 465 -1.21 -15.49 -28.40
CA ASN A 465 0.18 -15.08 -28.52
C ASN A 465 0.39 -14.23 -29.77
N SER A 466 0.45 -12.91 -29.61
CA SER A 466 0.66 -11.96 -30.70
C SER A 466 2.00 -12.13 -31.40
N SER A 467 3.03 -12.66 -30.72
CA SER A 467 4.32 -12.98 -31.34
C SER A 467 4.23 -14.15 -32.32
N ASP A 468 3.20 -14.98 -32.22
CA ASP A 468 2.89 -16.08 -33.15
C ASP A 468 1.54 -15.83 -33.84
N SER A 469 1.36 -14.61 -34.36
CA SER A 469 0.17 -14.20 -35.14
C SER A 469 -1.17 -14.41 -34.41
N GLY A 470 -1.17 -14.26 -33.07
CA GLY A 470 -2.34 -14.35 -32.19
C GLY A 470 -2.97 -15.74 -32.10
N LYS A 471 -2.18 -16.80 -32.32
CA LYS A 471 -2.56 -18.19 -32.05
C LYS A 471 -2.76 -18.45 -30.56
N ILE A 472 -3.53 -19.48 -30.20
CA ILE A 472 -3.92 -19.72 -28.80
C ILE A 472 -3.00 -20.74 -28.15
N TYR A 473 -2.46 -20.35 -26.99
CA TYR A 473 -1.56 -21.14 -26.17
C TYR A 473 -2.17 -21.42 -24.79
N ARG A 474 -1.68 -22.48 -24.15
CA ARG A 474 -1.92 -22.84 -22.76
C ARG A 474 -0.58 -22.98 -22.03
N MET A 475 -0.49 -22.54 -20.79
CA MET A 475 0.64 -22.82 -19.88
C MET A 475 0.15 -23.04 -18.45
N ASN A 476 0.98 -23.63 -17.60
CA ASN A 476 0.73 -23.72 -16.16
C ASN A 476 0.75 -22.33 -15.51
N LEU A 477 0.21 -22.20 -14.29
CA LEU A 477 0.19 -20.92 -13.54
C LEU A 477 1.60 -20.36 -13.21
N ASP A 478 2.65 -21.17 -13.29
CA ASP A 478 4.04 -20.75 -13.13
C ASP A 478 4.75 -20.47 -14.47
N GLY A 479 4.04 -20.63 -15.59
CA GLY A 479 4.57 -20.45 -16.94
C GLY A 479 5.18 -21.71 -17.58
N SER A 480 5.26 -22.82 -16.85
CA SER A 480 5.75 -24.10 -17.38
C SER A 480 4.73 -24.79 -18.31
N ASP A 481 5.15 -25.88 -18.97
CA ASP A 481 4.33 -26.70 -19.88
C ASP A 481 3.57 -25.93 -20.98
N LYS A 482 4.21 -24.87 -21.50
CA LYS A 482 3.66 -24.06 -22.58
C LYS A 482 3.38 -24.92 -23.83
N THR A 483 2.11 -24.98 -24.22
CA THR A 483 1.59 -25.80 -25.32
C THR A 483 0.70 -24.96 -26.22
N LYS A 484 0.90 -25.04 -27.54
CA LYS A 484 -0.01 -24.43 -28.52
C LYS A 484 -1.27 -25.29 -28.65
N ILE A 485 -2.44 -24.67 -28.50
CA ILE A 485 -3.73 -25.36 -28.55
C ILE A 485 -4.45 -25.11 -29.88
N ILE A 486 -4.40 -23.88 -30.39
CA ILE A 486 -5.07 -23.50 -31.64
C ILE A 486 -4.08 -22.75 -32.53
N ASP A 487 -3.71 -23.35 -33.67
CA ASP A 487 -2.78 -22.76 -34.66
C ASP A 487 -3.48 -21.76 -35.61
N LYS A 488 -4.50 -21.05 -35.12
CA LYS A 488 -5.33 -20.10 -35.87
C LYS A 488 -5.59 -18.84 -35.03
N TYR A 489 -5.45 -17.64 -35.62
CA TYR A 489 -5.87 -16.38 -34.99
C TYR A 489 -7.38 -16.40 -34.73
N SER A 490 -7.80 -16.41 -33.48
CA SER A 490 -9.20 -16.59 -33.13
C SER A 490 -9.59 -15.73 -31.94
N VAL A 491 -10.77 -15.13 -31.98
CA VAL A 491 -11.43 -14.68 -30.75
C VAL A 491 -11.81 -15.95 -29.99
N PHE A 492 -11.47 -16.04 -28.71
CA PHE A 492 -11.82 -17.20 -27.91
C PHE A 492 -12.26 -16.81 -26.51
N THR A 493 -13.03 -17.71 -25.90
CA THR A 493 -13.38 -17.71 -24.48
C THR A 493 -13.23 -19.12 -23.94
N VAL A 494 -12.90 -19.25 -22.65
CA VAL A 494 -12.71 -20.54 -21.98
C VAL A 494 -13.86 -20.75 -21.01
N VAL A 495 -14.54 -21.88 -21.09
CA VAL A 495 -15.64 -22.23 -20.20
C VAL A 495 -15.49 -23.70 -19.80
N LYS A 496 -15.28 -23.94 -18.51
CA LYS A 496 -14.98 -25.28 -17.97
C LYS A 496 -13.84 -25.94 -18.77
N ASN A 497 -14.09 -27.14 -19.29
CA ASN A 497 -13.11 -27.96 -20.01
C ASN A 497 -13.08 -27.65 -21.53
N TYR A 498 -13.70 -26.56 -21.98
CA TYR A 498 -13.80 -26.20 -23.39
C TYR A 498 -13.28 -24.80 -23.69
N ILE A 499 -12.66 -24.67 -24.86
CA ILE A 499 -12.36 -23.39 -25.50
C ILE A 499 -13.35 -23.23 -26.65
N TYR A 500 -14.13 -22.16 -26.62
CA TYR A 500 -14.99 -21.74 -27.71
C TYR A 500 -14.28 -20.64 -28.48
N TYR A 501 -14.16 -20.80 -29.80
CA TYR A 501 -13.44 -19.83 -30.60
C TYR A 501 -14.11 -19.55 -31.94
N SER A 502 -13.95 -18.33 -32.41
CA SER A 502 -14.42 -17.84 -33.71
C SER A 502 -13.21 -17.60 -34.61
N TYR A 503 -13.29 -18.12 -35.84
CA TYR A 503 -12.21 -18.03 -36.81
C TYR A 503 -12.72 -17.60 -38.18
N LYS A 504 -11.95 -16.75 -38.87
CA LYS A 504 -12.20 -16.36 -40.26
C LYS A 504 -10.89 -16.16 -41.03
N ASN A 505 -10.77 -16.80 -42.18
CA ASN A 505 -9.78 -16.50 -43.22
C ASN A 505 -10.45 -16.47 -44.62
N GLN A 506 -9.69 -16.42 -45.70
CA GLN A 506 -10.25 -16.40 -47.07
C GLN A 506 -11.05 -17.66 -47.46
N GLN A 507 -10.75 -18.82 -46.87
CA GLN A 507 -11.27 -20.14 -47.25
C GLN A 507 -12.24 -20.74 -46.22
N GLU A 508 -12.18 -20.31 -44.97
CA GLU A 508 -12.87 -20.92 -43.83
C GLU A 508 -13.40 -19.84 -42.89
N SER A 509 -14.62 -20.05 -42.39
CA SER A 509 -15.21 -19.28 -41.30
C SER A 509 -15.99 -20.20 -40.37
N GLY A 510 -16.06 -19.88 -39.09
CA GLY A 510 -16.96 -20.57 -38.19
C GLY A 510 -16.72 -20.32 -36.71
N PHE A 511 -17.68 -20.80 -35.92
CA PHE A 511 -17.52 -21.06 -34.49
C PHE A 511 -17.12 -22.50 -34.27
N TYR A 512 -16.22 -22.70 -33.32
CA TYR A 512 -15.64 -23.99 -32.99
C TYR A 512 -15.63 -24.19 -31.48
N ARG A 513 -15.60 -25.44 -31.06
CA ARG A 513 -15.38 -25.88 -29.69
C ARG A 513 -14.26 -26.91 -29.69
N ILE A 514 -13.27 -26.72 -28.84
CA ILE A 514 -12.15 -27.63 -28.62
C ILE A 514 -12.01 -27.87 -27.13
N ASN A 515 -11.49 -29.02 -26.71
CA ASN A 515 -11.18 -29.26 -25.31
C ASN A 515 -10.02 -28.35 -24.86
N THR A 516 -9.92 -28.08 -23.57
CA THR A 516 -8.84 -27.30 -22.94
C THR A 516 -7.44 -27.94 -23.08
N ASP A 517 -7.37 -29.18 -23.55
CA ASP A 517 -6.13 -29.89 -23.91
C ASP A 517 -5.82 -29.90 -25.42
N GLY A 518 -6.67 -29.28 -26.24
CA GLY A 518 -6.53 -29.26 -27.70
C GLY A 518 -7.14 -30.45 -28.44
N SER A 519 -7.76 -31.40 -27.74
CA SER A 519 -8.46 -32.51 -28.37
C SER A 519 -9.88 -32.13 -28.82
N ASN A 520 -10.48 -32.95 -29.68
CA ASN A 520 -11.90 -32.87 -30.06
C ASN A 520 -12.37 -31.53 -30.66
N ASN A 521 -11.56 -30.93 -31.55
CA ASN A 521 -11.94 -29.71 -32.26
C ASN A 521 -13.16 -29.93 -33.17
N THR A 522 -14.27 -29.27 -32.86
CA THR A 522 -15.58 -29.46 -33.50
C THR A 522 -16.11 -28.12 -34.00
N LYS A 523 -16.51 -28.04 -35.27
CA LYS A 523 -17.20 -26.86 -35.82
C LYS A 523 -18.67 -26.85 -35.37
N LEU A 524 -19.12 -25.75 -34.79
CA LEU A 524 -20.49 -25.55 -34.29
C LEU A 524 -21.39 -24.84 -35.31
N SER A 525 -20.85 -23.85 -36.03
CA SER A 525 -21.61 -23.01 -36.96
C SER A 525 -20.70 -22.42 -38.05
N ASN A 526 -21.28 -22.01 -39.18
CA ASN A 526 -20.61 -21.21 -40.21
C ASN A 526 -20.61 -19.71 -39.90
N ASP A 527 -21.40 -19.30 -38.90
CA ASP A 527 -21.33 -17.95 -38.35
C ASP A 527 -19.97 -17.70 -37.72
N TYR A 528 -19.56 -16.44 -37.67
CA TYR A 528 -18.34 -16.04 -36.99
C TYR A 528 -18.52 -14.61 -36.46
N THR A 529 -17.65 -14.24 -35.54
CA THR A 529 -17.50 -12.88 -35.03
C THR A 529 -16.02 -12.47 -35.04
N TYR A 530 -15.74 -11.20 -35.34
CA TYR A 530 -14.44 -10.58 -35.10
C TYR A 530 -14.31 -9.97 -33.70
N TYR A 531 -15.41 -9.90 -32.96
CA TYR A 531 -15.52 -9.21 -31.68
C TYR A 531 -15.78 -10.19 -30.54
N SER A 532 -16.41 -9.73 -29.46
CA SER A 532 -16.67 -10.56 -28.28
C SER A 532 -17.77 -11.61 -28.49
N MET A 533 -17.69 -12.68 -27.70
CA MET A 533 -18.77 -13.64 -27.49
C MET A 533 -18.91 -13.90 -26.00
N SER A 534 -20.14 -14.13 -25.54
CA SER A 534 -20.44 -14.43 -24.14
C SER A 534 -21.22 -15.72 -24.04
N ILE A 535 -20.92 -16.53 -23.02
CA ILE A 535 -21.54 -17.85 -22.84
C ILE A 535 -22.23 -17.88 -21.48
N ALA A 536 -23.53 -18.15 -21.47
CA ALA A 536 -24.32 -18.31 -20.24
C ALA A 536 -25.50 -19.26 -20.51
N ASP A 537 -25.97 -19.93 -19.46
CA ASP A 537 -27.17 -20.78 -19.49
C ASP A 537 -27.22 -21.79 -20.65
N ASN A 538 -26.08 -22.39 -21.01
CA ASN A 538 -25.95 -23.35 -22.12
C ASN A 538 -26.13 -22.74 -23.53
N TYR A 539 -26.00 -21.41 -23.65
CA TYR A 539 -26.02 -20.65 -24.90
C TYR A 539 -24.74 -19.84 -25.13
N ILE A 540 -24.38 -19.67 -26.39
CA ILE A 540 -23.38 -18.73 -26.90
C ILE A 540 -24.15 -17.55 -27.46
N TYR A 541 -23.87 -16.35 -26.94
CA TYR A 541 -24.38 -15.06 -27.40
C TYR A 541 -23.27 -14.33 -28.15
N TYR A 542 -23.55 -13.86 -29.36
CA TYR A 542 -22.51 -13.35 -30.25
C TYR A 542 -23.05 -12.31 -31.24
N ALA A 543 -22.17 -11.41 -31.67
CA ALA A 543 -22.41 -10.48 -32.77
C ALA A 543 -22.02 -11.16 -34.08
N ASN A 544 -23.00 -11.43 -34.94
CA ASN A 544 -22.79 -12.22 -36.15
C ASN A 544 -22.26 -11.36 -37.30
N SER A 545 -20.97 -11.48 -37.60
CA SER A 545 -20.33 -10.70 -38.66
C SER A 545 -20.74 -11.11 -40.08
N ASN A 546 -21.48 -12.22 -40.25
CA ASN A 546 -22.17 -12.52 -41.52
C ASN A 546 -23.43 -11.67 -41.75
N ASP A 547 -23.96 -11.03 -40.70
CA ASP A 547 -25.25 -10.34 -40.70
C ASP A 547 -25.13 -8.98 -40.00
N ASN A 548 -24.19 -8.15 -40.49
CA ASN A 548 -23.93 -6.79 -40.02
C ASN A 548 -23.75 -6.68 -38.49
N ASP A 549 -23.10 -7.68 -37.90
CA ASP A 549 -22.85 -7.77 -36.46
C ASP A 549 -24.13 -7.77 -35.60
N SER A 550 -25.24 -8.22 -36.19
CA SER A 550 -26.51 -8.45 -35.49
C SER A 550 -26.33 -9.41 -34.31
N ILE A 551 -27.10 -9.24 -33.23
CA ILE A 551 -26.99 -10.07 -32.03
C ILE A 551 -27.77 -11.38 -32.19
N TYR A 552 -27.08 -12.51 -32.01
CA TYR A 552 -27.61 -13.86 -32.07
C TYR A 552 -27.34 -14.63 -30.79
N LYS A 553 -28.09 -15.72 -30.60
CA LYS A 553 -27.71 -16.81 -29.70
C LYS A 553 -27.78 -18.17 -30.39
N MET A 554 -26.98 -19.12 -29.93
CA MET A 554 -27.08 -20.54 -30.28
C MET A 554 -26.76 -21.39 -29.05
N LYS A 555 -27.22 -22.63 -28.99
CA LYS A 555 -26.80 -23.55 -27.92
C LYS A 555 -25.30 -23.84 -28.05
N ILE A 556 -24.65 -24.22 -26.95
CA ILE A 556 -23.22 -24.57 -26.95
C ILE A 556 -22.84 -25.79 -27.80
N ASP A 557 -23.84 -26.53 -28.30
CA ASP A 557 -23.69 -27.62 -29.27
C ASP A 557 -23.84 -27.15 -30.74
N GLY A 558 -24.07 -25.85 -30.96
CA GLY A 558 -24.28 -25.24 -32.28
C GLY A 558 -25.73 -25.24 -32.78
N SER A 559 -26.64 -25.95 -32.09
CA SER A 559 -28.06 -26.02 -32.48
C SER A 559 -28.86 -24.82 -31.97
N GLY A 560 -30.13 -24.70 -32.40
CA GLY A 560 -31.06 -23.72 -31.85
C GLY A 560 -30.64 -22.26 -32.05
N LYS A 561 -30.02 -21.95 -33.20
CA LYS A 561 -29.65 -20.59 -33.58
C LYS A 561 -30.87 -19.68 -33.70
N THR A 562 -30.82 -18.53 -33.04
CA THR A 562 -31.89 -17.52 -33.04
C THR A 562 -31.30 -16.11 -33.10
N LYS A 563 -31.82 -15.27 -34.00
CA LYS A 563 -31.53 -13.82 -34.05
C LYS A 563 -32.30 -13.13 -32.91
N LEU A 564 -31.61 -12.35 -32.08
CA LEU A 564 -32.24 -11.63 -30.96
C LEU A 564 -32.63 -10.20 -31.36
N CYS A 565 -31.76 -9.49 -32.08
CA CYS A 565 -32.08 -8.21 -32.70
C CYS A 565 -31.16 -7.93 -33.90
N SER A 566 -31.46 -6.88 -34.66
CA SER A 566 -30.68 -6.45 -35.84
C SER A 566 -29.68 -5.32 -35.53
N ASP A 567 -29.42 -5.07 -34.24
CA ASP A 567 -28.44 -4.06 -33.86
C ASP A 567 -27.03 -4.54 -34.13
N SER A 568 -26.23 -3.67 -34.74
CA SER A 568 -24.79 -3.89 -34.90
C SER A 568 -24.07 -3.57 -33.59
N SER A 569 -23.36 -4.56 -33.05
CA SER A 569 -22.66 -4.45 -31.76
C SER A 569 -21.27 -5.08 -31.81
N THR A 570 -20.35 -4.60 -30.99
CA THR A 570 -19.00 -5.16 -30.83
C THR A 570 -18.74 -5.72 -29.42
N SER A 571 -19.58 -5.38 -28.43
CA SER A 571 -19.50 -5.87 -27.05
C SER A 571 -20.81 -6.49 -26.60
N ILE A 572 -20.75 -7.71 -26.06
CA ILE A 572 -21.91 -8.43 -25.53
C ILE A 572 -21.59 -8.86 -24.09
N ASN A 573 -22.29 -8.28 -23.12
CA ASN A 573 -22.15 -8.61 -21.70
C ASN A 573 -23.45 -9.17 -21.14
N LEU A 574 -23.38 -10.12 -20.20
CA LEU A 574 -24.54 -10.83 -19.64
C LEU A 574 -24.61 -10.65 -18.13
N GLU A 575 -25.78 -10.33 -17.59
CA GLU A 575 -26.06 -10.34 -16.13
C GLU A 575 -27.57 -10.50 -15.92
N ASP A 576 -27.98 -11.33 -14.96
CA ASP A 576 -29.38 -11.50 -14.52
C ASP A 576 -30.42 -11.71 -15.65
N GLY A 577 -30.07 -12.49 -16.67
CA GLY A 577 -30.96 -12.78 -17.80
C GLY A 577 -31.09 -11.64 -18.83
N TRP A 578 -30.24 -10.63 -18.74
CA TRP A 578 -30.14 -9.53 -19.69
C TRP A 578 -28.83 -9.56 -20.46
N ILE A 579 -28.90 -9.05 -21.69
CA ILE A 579 -27.76 -8.74 -22.55
C ILE A 579 -27.58 -7.23 -22.55
N TYR A 580 -26.40 -6.76 -22.21
CA TYR A 580 -25.98 -5.37 -22.23
C TYR A 580 -24.94 -5.19 -23.32
N TYR A 581 -25.19 -4.21 -24.19
CA TYR A 581 -24.41 -4.04 -25.41
C TYR A 581 -24.49 -2.60 -25.89
N GLU A 582 -23.53 -2.20 -26.70
CA GLU A 582 -23.59 -0.98 -27.46
C GLU A 582 -24.18 -1.22 -28.86
N ALA A 583 -25.01 -0.32 -29.35
CA ALA A 583 -25.58 -0.40 -30.70
C ALA A 583 -25.36 0.89 -31.48
N ALA A 584 -24.97 0.76 -32.75
CA ALA A 584 -24.77 1.91 -33.62
C ALA A 584 -26.10 2.67 -33.82
N ASP A 585 -26.09 3.99 -33.61
CA ASP A 585 -27.27 4.85 -33.81
C ASP A 585 -27.40 5.40 -35.25
N GLY A 586 -26.52 4.96 -36.15
CA GLY A 586 -26.46 5.42 -37.54
C GLY A 586 -25.66 6.72 -37.75
N THR A 587 -25.14 7.34 -36.69
CA THR A 587 -24.23 8.49 -36.80
C THR A 587 -22.78 8.03 -36.96
N PHE A 588 -21.95 8.88 -37.58
CA PHE A 588 -20.51 8.66 -37.69
C PHE A 588 -19.77 9.86 -37.10
N THR A 589 -18.81 9.59 -36.22
CA THR A 589 -17.95 10.57 -35.57
C THR A 589 -16.51 10.40 -36.05
N GLU A 590 -15.63 11.36 -35.74
CA GLU A 590 -14.19 11.23 -35.97
C GLU A 590 -13.56 10.01 -35.25
N LYS A 591 -14.26 9.46 -34.24
CA LYS A 591 -13.87 8.26 -33.48
C LYS A 591 -14.60 6.97 -33.92
N GLY A 592 -15.33 6.99 -35.04
CA GLY A 592 -16.09 5.85 -35.58
C GLY A 592 -17.62 5.96 -35.44
N PRO A 593 -18.36 4.85 -35.63
CA PRO A 593 -19.84 4.83 -35.51
C PRO A 593 -20.28 5.29 -34.13
N GLY A 594 -21.30 6.15 -34.04
CA GLY A 594 -21.87 6.61 -32.78
C GLY A 594 -22.63 5.48 -32.08
N TYR A 595 -21.97 4.74 -31.20
CA TYR A 595 -22.64 3.71 -30.42
C TYR A 595 -23.38 4.31 -29.23
N LYS A 596 -24.52 3.72 -28.85
CA LYS A 596 -25.30 4.04 -27.65
C LYS A 596 -25.50 2.80 -26.79
N LEU A 597 -25.80 2.98 -25.50
CA LEU A 597 -25.91 1.87 -24.56
C LEU A 597 -27.33 1.30 -24.52
N TYR A 598 -27.47 -0.01 -24.71
CA TYR A 598 -28.75 -0.74 -24.72
C TYR A 598 -28.71 -1.99 -23.83
N LYS A 599 -29.91 -2.48 -23.50
CA LYS A 599 -30.13 -3.85 -23.02
C LYS A 599 -31.27 -4.54 -23.74
N ILE A 600 -31.26 -5.87 -23.74
CA ILE A 600 -32.34 -6.75 -24.24
C ILE A 600 -32.36 -8.01 -23.39
N LYS A 601 -33.52 -8.63 -23.19
CA LYS A 601 -33.58 -9.93 -22.50
C LYS A 601 -32.91 -11.01 -23.34
N THR A 602 -32.38 -12.06 -22.70
CA THR A 602 -31.74 -13.19 -23.39
C THR A 602 -32.69 -13.97 -24.31
N ASP A 603 -34.01 -13.77 -24.21
CA ASP A 603 -35.03 -14.29 -25.12
C ASP A 603 -35.31 -13.38 -26.34
N GLY A 604 -34.72 -12.19 -26.40
CA GLY A 604 -34.90 -11.21 -27.48
C GLY A 604 -36.01 -10.18 -27.22
N THR A 605 -36.65 -10.20 -26.06
CA THR A 605 -37.71 -9.24 -25.70
C THR A 605 -37.18 -8.02 -24.93
N GLU A 606 -38.03 -7.00 -24.74
CA GLU A 606 -37.75 -5.84 -23.87
C GLU A 606 -36.48 -5.05 -24.19
N ARG A 607 -36.14 -4.95 -25.48
CA ARG A 607 -35.05 -4.09 -25.94
C ARG A 607 -35.27 -2.64 -25.49
N THR A 608 -34.33 -2.10 -24.72
CA THR A 608 -34.42 -0.79 -24.07
C THR A 608 -33.10 -0.02 -24.19
N LYS A 609 -33.17 1.28 -24.53
CA LYS A 609 -31.99 2.18 -24.48
C LYS A 609 -31.72 2.58 -23.03
N ILE A 610 -30.48 2.44 -22.58
CA ILE A 610 -30.04 2.79 -21.22
C ILE A 610 -29.50 4.22 -21.19
N SER A 611 -28.67 4.60 -22.16
CA SER A 611 -27.98 5.89 -22.15
C SER A 611 -27.66 6.37 -23.56
N ASP A 612 -27.67 7.70 -23.74
CA ASP A 612 -27.20 8.38 -24.95
C ASP A 612 -25.66 8.57 -24.98
N ASP A 613 -24.94 8.04 -24.00
CA ASP A 613 -23.48 8.03 -24.01
C ASP A 613 -22.90 7.12 -25.11
N PHE A 614 -21.62 7.28 -25.43
CA PHE A 614 -20.87 6.47 -26.38
C PHE A 614 -19.88 5.56 -25.63
N PRO A 615 -20.32 4.37 -25.19
CA PRO A 615 -19.48 3.47 -24.43
C PRO A 615 -18.50 2.70 -25.32
N ALA A 616 -17.35 2.35 -24.76
CA ALA A 616 -16.45 1.35 -25.29
C ALA A 616 -15.85 0.53 -24.13
N SER A 617 -15.31 -0.66 -24.44
CA SER A 617 -14.70 -1.56 -23.45
C SER A 617 -15.62 -1.83 -22.25
N MET A 618 -16.88 -2.16 -22.51
CA MET A 618 -17.90 -2.30 -21.46
C MET A 618 -17.75 -3.58 -20.63
N ILE A 619 -18.04 -3.48 -19.33
CA ILE A 619 -18.23 -4.61 -18.40
C ILE A 619 -19.49 -4.38 -17.59
N VAL A 620 -20.24 -5.45 -17.33
CA VAL A 620 -21.37 -5.45 -16.39
C VAL A 620 -20.97 -6.20 -15.13
N TYR A 621 -21.22 -5.61 -13.98
CA TYR A 621 -20.91 -6.19 -12.68
C TYR A 621 -21.81 -5.61 -11.57
N ASN A 622 -22.53 -6.48 -10.87
CA ASN A 622 -23.40 -6.16 -9.72
C ASN A 622 -24.42 -5.04 -10.00
N GLY A 623 -25.10 -5.11 -11.15
CA GLY A 623 -26.10 -4.14 -11.57
C GLY A 623 -25.51 -2.79 -12.00
N TRP A 624 -24.20 -2.73 -12.27
CA TRP A 624 -23.50 -1.57 -12.81
C TRP A 624 -22.83 -1.92 -14.13
N ILE A 625 -22.81 -0.94 -15.03
CA ILE A 625 -22.11 -1.00 -16.32
C ILE A 625 -20.93 -0.05 -16.21
N TYR A 626 -19.72 -0.59 -16.33
CA TYR A 626 -18.45 0.13 -16.33
C TYR A 626 -17.95 0.24 -17.76
N TYR A 627 -17.51 1.41 -18.16
CA TYR A 627 -17.12 1.67 -19.55
C TYR A 627 -16.32 2.96 -19.66
N ARG A 628 -15.57 3.11 -20.75
CA ARG A 628 -15.03 4.42 -21.14
C ARG A 628 -16.02 5.17 -22.01
N SER A 629 -16.20 6.46 -21.76
CA SER A 629 -17.04 7.33 -22.59
C SER A 629 -16.20 7.95 -23.71
N ARG A 630 -16.45 7.56 -24.95
CA ARG A 630 -15.78 8.17 -26.11
C ARG A 630 -16.22 9.61 -26.37
N LEU A 631 -17.43 9.98 -25.94
CA LEU A 631 -17.95 11.36 -25.99
C LEU A 631 -17.21 12.27 -25.03
N ASP A 632 -16.81 11.76 -23.86
CA ASP A 632 -16.08 12.50 -22.86
C ASP A 632 -14.63 12.04 -22.76
N GLY A 633 -13.91 12.17 -23.88
CA GLY A 633 -12.45 12.05 -23.88
C GLY A 633 -11.88 10.66 -23.56
N ASP A 634 -12.66 9.58 -23.60
CA ASP A 634 -12.26 8.23 -23.15
C ASP A 634 -12.07 8.11 -21.63
N ASN A 635 -12.75 8.97 -20.86
CA ASN A 635 -12.81 8.92 -19.40
C ASN A 635 -13.59 7.69 -18.91
N LEU A 636 -13.26 7.18 -17.72
CA LEU A 636 -13.89 5.99 -17.15
C LEU A 636 -15.15 6.35 -16.35
N TYR A 637 -16.24 5.65 -16.62
CA TYR A 637 -17.55 5.84 -16.01
C TYR A 637 -18.15 4.53 -15.49
N LYS A 638 -19.08 4.66 -14.55
CA LYS A 638 -20.09 3.65 -14.25
C LYS A 638 -21.50 4.21 -14.39
N ILE A 639 -22.46 3.35 -14.70
CA ILE A 639 -23.90 3.68 -14.73
C ILE A 639 -24.70 2.46 -14.25
N ARG A 640 -25.85 2.66 -13.61
CA ARG A 640 -26.73 1.53 -13.27
C ARG A 640 -27.30 0.89 -14.53
N VAL A 641 -27.61 -0.40 -14.46
CA VAL A 641 -28.24 -1.18 -15.55
C VAL A 641 -29.65 -0.70 -15.95
N ASP A 642 -30.23 0.22 -15.19
CA ASP A 642 -31.48 0.93 -15.50
C ASP A 642 -31.27 2.33 -16.10
N GLY A 643 -30.01 2.79 -16.22
CA GLY A 643 -29.63 4.09 -16.75
C GLY A 643 -29.49 5.19 -15.68
N SER A 644 -29.83 4.90 -14.42
CA SER A 644 -29.67 5.87 -13.32
C SER A 644 -28.22 5.98 -12.85
N ASN A 645 -27.93 7.02 -12.07
CA ASN A 645 -26.67 7.19 -11.33
C ASN A 645 -25.40 7.05 -12.18
N LYS A 646 -25.36 7.66 -13.37
CA LYS A 646 -24.11 7.78 -14.14
C LYS A 646 -23.09 8.57 -13.31
N THR A 647 -21.92 7.98 -13.08
CA THR A 647 -20.85 8.58 -12.26
C THR A 647 -19.51 8.41 -12.97
N GLN A 648 -18.75 9.50 -13.08
CA GLN A 648 -17.37 9.44 -13.54
C GLN A 648 -16.50 8.82 -12.45
N LEU A 649 -15.74 7.79 -12.79
CA LEU A 649 -14.78 7.16 -11.88
C LEU A 649 -13.42 7.86 -11.96
N THR A 650 -12.97 8.22 -13.16
CA THR A 650 -11.76 9.03 -13.34
C THR A 650 -11.78 9.81 -14.66
N SER A 651 -11.04 10.91 -14.70
CA SER A 651 -10.73 11.67 -15.91
C SER A 651 -9.46 11.19 -16.63
N ILE A 652 -8.86 10.09 -16.18
CA ILE A 652 -7.71 9.48 -16.88
C ILE A 652 -8.24 8.69 -18.07
N ARG A 653 -7.70 8.98 -19.25
CA ARG A 653 -8.11 8.28 -20.47
C ARG A 653 -7.77 6.81 -20.37
N SER A 654 -8.79 5.97 -20.54
CA SER A 654 -8.73 4.53 -20.27
C SER A 654 -8.91 3.74 -21.56
N GLU A 655 -8.25 2.58 -21.67
CA GLU A 655 -8.36 1.70 -22.86
C GLU A 655 -9.07 0.39 -22.59
N VAL A 656 -8.50 -0.42 -21.71
CA VAL A 656 -8.99 -1.73 -21.29
C VAL A 656 -9.45 -1.61 -19.86
N ILE A 657 -10.55 -2.28 -19.50
CA ILE A 657 -11.01 -2.38 -18.11
C ILE A 657 -11.26 -3.84 -17.75
N SER A 658 -11.08 -4.20 -16.48
CA SER A 658 -11.42 -5.50 -15.91
C SER A 658 -11.92 -5.27 -14.49
N ILE A 659 -12.84 -6.11 -14.01
CA ILE A 659 -13.36 -5.98 -12.65
C ILE A 659 -13.03 -7.23 -11.86
N ILE A 660 -12.28 -7.05 -10.78
CA ILE A 660 -11.79 -8.13 -9.92
C ILE A 660 -11.92 -7.65 -8.47
N GLY A 661 -12.61 -8.42 -7.62
CA GLY A 661 -12.62 -8.17 -6.17
C GLY A 661 -13.04 -6.76 -5.74
N GLY A 662 -13.98 -6.13 -6.44
CA GLY A 662 -14.40 -4.75 -6.13
C GLY A 662 -13.45 -3.64 -6.61
N LEU A 663 -12.53 -3.97 -7.51
CA LEU A 663 -11.65 -3.03 -8.20
C LEU A 663 -11.88 -3.08 -9.71
N VAL A 664 -11.86 -1.90 -10.33
CA VAL A 664 -11.72 -1.74 -11.77
C VAL A 664 -10.23 -1.60 -12.08
N PHE A 665 -9.67 -2.62 -12.69
CA PHE A 665 -8.34 -2.55 -13.31
C PHE A 665 -8.48 -1.89 -14.67
N TYR A 666 -7.65 -0.91 -14.98
CA TYR A 666 -7.70 -0.26 -16.28
C TYR A 666 -6.33 0.14 -16.81
N GLN A 667 -6.17 0.20 -18.13
CA GLN A 667 -4.96 0.71 -18.77
C GLN A 667 -5.13 2.19 -19.10
N ALA A 668 -4.21 3.02 -18.63
CA ALA A 668 -4.24 4.45 -18.83
C ALA A 668 -3.43 4.86 -20.07
N MET A 669 -4.13 5.37 -21.09
CA MET A 669 -3.53 5.82 -22.35
C MET A 669 -2.55 6.98 -22.14
N ASP A 670 -2.83 7.85 -21.15
CA ASP A 670 -2.00 9.02 -20.87
C ASP A 670 -0.65 8.69 -20.22
N TYR A 671 -0.42 7.42 -19.81
CA TYR A 671 0.73 7.01 -19.02
C TYR A 671 1.52 5.84 -19.64
N SER A 672 1.69 5.87 -20.96
CA SER A 672 2.36 4.79 -21.73
C SER A 672 1.71 3.42 -21.47
N ASP A 673 0.37 3.39 -21.46
CA ASP A 673 -0.45 2.22 -21.18
C ASP A 673 -0.12 1.56 -19.83
N GLY A 674 0.15 2.39 -18.82
CA GLY A 674 0.30 1.92 -17.44
C GLY A 674 -0.97 1.22 -16.96
N ASN A 675 -0.83 0.11 -16.25
CA ASN A 675 -1.94 -0.53 -15.57
C ASN A 675 -2.30 0.28 -14.31
N PHE A 676 -3.58 0.44 -14.03
CA PHE A 676 -4.17 1.15 -12.89
C PHE A 676 -5.24 0.28 -12.24
N MET A 677 -5.55 0.56 -10.98
CA MET A 677 -6.72 0.05 -10.29
C MET A 677 -7.48 1.21 -9.65
N ILE A 678 -8.80 1.13 -9.63
CA ILE A 678 -9.67 2.09 -8.96
C ILE A 678 -10.86 1.35 -8.36
N ARG A 679 -11.38 1.80 -7.23
CA ARG A 679 -12.55 1.16 -6.63
C ARG A 679 -13.80 1.37 -7.45
N LEU A 680 -14.78 0.48 -7.26
CA LEU A 680 -16.09 0.61 -7.88
C LEU A 680 -16.80 1.92 -7.54
N ASP A 681 -16.43 2.63 -6.47
CA ASP A 681 -16.96 3.94 -6.09
C ASP A 681 -16.15 5.13 -6.61
N GLY A 682 -15.01 4.89 -7.28
CA GLY A 682 -14.11 5.92 -7.82
C GLY A 682 -13.00 6.33 -6.85
N THR A 683 -12.96 5.79 -5.64
CA THR A 683 -11.88 6.06 -4.68
C THR A 683 -10.65 5.19 -4.92
N SER A 684 -9.52 5.56 -4.31
CA SER A 684 -8.27 4.79 -4.39
C SER A 684 -7.81 4.50 -5.82
N ASN A 685 -7.91 5.51 -6.70
CA ASN A 685 -7.39 5.40 -8.05
C ASN A 685 -5.86 5.44 -8.02
N SER A 686 -5.22 4.32 -8.31
CA SER A 686 -3.77 4.20 -8.23
C SER A 686 -3.20 3.38 -9.38
N ARG A 687 -1.93 3.60 -9.67
CA ARG A 687 -1.24 2.88 -10.74
C ARG A 687 -0.82 1.51 -10.23
N PHE A 688 -1.30 0.46 -10.87
CA PHE A 688 -0.82 -0.91 -10.68
C PHE A 688 0.59 -1.04 -11.26
N ILE A 689 1.63 -0.67 -10.49
CA ILE A 689 3.01 -1.00 -10.86
C ILE A 689 3.48 -2.22 -10.08
N SER A 690 3.55 -3.30 -10.84
CA SER A 690 4.63 -4.26 -10.82
C SER A 690 5.84 -3.76 -11.64
N THR A 691 7.05 -3.70 -11.08
CA THR A 691 8.24 -4.00 -11.90
C THR A 691 9.32 -4.61 -11.03
N ILE A 692 9.79 -5.81 -11.40
CA ILE A 692 11.17 -6.20 -11.16
C ILE A 692 11.98 -5.53 -12.27
N ILE A 693 12.85 -4.59 -11.90
CA ILE A 693 14.17 -4.48 -12.51
C ILE A 693 15.14 -4.39 -11.33
N SER A 694 16.09 -5.32 -11.28
CA SER A 694 17.25 -5.22 -10.41
C SER A 694 18.05 -3.99 -10.81
N GLU A 695 17.88 -2.86 -10.13
CA GLU A 695 18.85 -1.76 -10.05
C GLU A 695 18.39 -0.78 -8.97
N LYS A 696 19.16 -0.77 -7.86
CA LYS A 696 19.17 0.16 -6.71
C LYS A 696 17.80 0.58 -6.16
N GLU A 697 17.38 -0.11 -5.10
CA GLU A 697 16.31 0.37 -4.20
C GLU A 697 16.59 1.83 -3.78
N SER A 698 15.54 2.64 -3.75
CA SER A 698 15.55 3.98 -3.18
C SER A 698 16.16 3.90 -1.80
N ASN A 699 17.34 4.48 -1.67
CA ASN A 699 17.99 4.60 -0.39
C ASN A 699 17.33 5.80 0.28
N ASP A 700 16.24 5.56 1.01
CA ASP A 700 15.72 6.52 1.97
C ASP A 700 16.80 6.80 3.02
N THR A 701 17.67 7.76 2.75
CA THR A 701 18.52 8.54 3.66
C THR A 701 19.43 9.48 2.85
N PHE A 702 19.60 10.73 3.30
CA PHE A 702 20.73 11.63 2.96
C PHE A 702 22.10 10.91 2.98
N ALA A 703 22.23 9.80 3.70
CA ALA A 703 23.49 9.09 3.91
C ALA A 703 23.97 8.26 2.71
N SER A 704 23.13 8.00 1.71
CA SER A 704 23.55 7.33 0.47
C SER A 704 23.94 8.27 -0.65
N ALA A 705 24.19 9.55 -0.34
CA ALA A 705 24.58 10.53 -1.33
C ALA A 705 25.71 9.98 -2.20
N MET A 706 25.39 9.65 -3.44
CA MET A 706 26.39 9.23 -4.42
C MET A 706 27.23 10.47 -4.69
N GLU A 707 28.49 10.45 -4.28
CA GLU A 707 29.42 11.54 -4.61
C GLU A 707 29.69 11.51 -6.11
N LEU A 708 29.09 12.48 -6.82
CA LEU A 708 29.44 12.75 -8.21
C LEU A 708 30.76 13.53 -8.21
N ASN A 709 31.87 12.81 -8.14
CA ASN A 709 33.21 13.38 -8.20
C ASN A 709 33.52 13.87 -9.62
N SER A 710 33.43 15.18 -9.85
CA SER A 710 33.78 15.83 -11.13
C SER A 710 35.29 15.89 -11.37
N SER A 711 36.07 14.94 -10.88
CA SER A 711 37.52 14.87 -11.13
C SER A 711 37.87 14.62 -12.61
N GLN A 712 36.88 14.38 -13.47
CA GLN A 712 37.08 14.26 -14.90
C GLN A 712 36.87 15.60 -15.60
N ASN A 713 37.99 16.20 -16.00
CA ASN A 713 38.03 17.18 -17.08
C ASN A 713 37.29 16.61 -18.29
N TYR A 714 36.13 17.17 -18.62
CA TYR A 714 35.22 16.75 -19.71
C TYR A 714 34.73 15.30 -19.62
N GLY A 715 33.48 15.11 -19.21
CA GLY A 715 32.81 13.82 -19.31
C GLY A 715 31.42 13.81 -18.68
N ASN A 716 30.48 13.10 -19.31
CA ASN A 716 29.19 12.76 -18.71
C ASN A 716 29.44 11.95 -17.44
N ALA A 717 28.83 12.31 -16.32
CA ALA A 717 28.59 11.29 -15.30
C ALA A 717 27.73 10.19 -15.93
N ALA A 718 28.01 8.92 -15.61
CA ALA A 718 27.10 7.85 -16.02
C ALA A 718 25.68 8.21 -15.53
N PRO A 719 24.65 8.15 -16.39
CA PRO A 719 23.30 8.47 -15.99
C PRO A 719 22.90 7.58 -14.80
N ILE A 720 22.45 8.21 -13.72
CA ILE A 720 21.98 7.51 -12.55
C ILE A 720 20.54 7.10 -12.82
N ARG A 721 20.31 5.79 -12.79
CA ARG A 721 18.96 5.23 -12.86
C ARG A 721 18.46 4.99 -11.45
N GLY A 722 17.22 5.38 -11.20
CA GLY A 722 16.58 5.11 -9.92
C GLY A 722 15.07 5.04 -10.04
N ARG A 723 14.41 4.78 -8.91
CA ARG A 723 12.97 4.69 -8.77
C ARG A 723 12.53 5.61 -7.64
N LEU A 724 11.56 6.47 -7.91
CA LEU A 724 10.88 7.28 -6.88
C LEU A 724 9.51 6.65 -6.61
N GLU A 725 9.23 6.24 -5.38
CA GLU A 725 7.90 5.83 -4.93
C GLU A 725 7.04 7.02 -4.46
N LYS A 726 5.79 6.73 -4.06
CA LYS A 726 4.92 7.71 -3.42
C LYS A 726 5.57 8.20 -2.13
N ASP A 727 5.63 9.50 -1.94
CA ASP A 727 6.26 10.15 -0.79
C ASP A 727 7.78 9.89 -0.68
N ASP A 728 8.39 9.23 -1.68
CA ASP A 728 9.83 9.04 -1.73
C ASP A 728 10.55 10.31 -2.11
N VAL A 729 11.77 10.37 -1.57
CA VAL A 729 12.70 11.44 -1.81
C VAL A 729 14.10 10.89 -2.01
N ASP A 730 14.66 11.09 -3.21
CA ASP A 730 16.05 10.75 -3.50
C ASP A 730 16.96 11.98 -3.39
N PHE A 731 18.19 11.77 -2.92
CA PHE A 731 19.20 12.84 -2.79
C PHE A 731 20.52 12.51 -3.47
N PHE A 732 21.11 13.52 -4.12
CA PHE A 732 22.43 13.45 -4.75
C PHE A 732 23.31 14.58 -4.25
N LYS A 733 24.52 14.27 -3.77
CA LYS A 733 25.52 15.25 -3.39
C LYS A 733 26.48 15.48 -4.56
N ILE A 734 26.71 16.74 -4.88
CA ILE A 734 27.64 17.13 -5.93
C ILE A 734 28.65 18.10 -5.32
N THR A 735 29.93 17.78 -5.46
CA THR A 735 31.03 18.65 -5.02
C THR A 735 31.88 19.01 -6.23
N ALA A 736 32.06 20.30 -6.46
CA ALA A 736 32.87 20.79 -7.57
C ALA A 736 34.34 20.94 -7.16
N SER A 737 35.26 20.37 -7.94
CA SER A 737 36.70 20.52 -7.74
C SER A 737 37.28 21.79 -8.39
N THR A 738 36.56 22.40 -9.33
CA THR A 738 36.96 23.60 -10.08
C THR A 738 35.75 24.52 -10.32
N SER A 739 35.99 25.76 -10.75
CA SER A 739 34.90 26.67 -11.16
C SER A 739 34.27 26.23 -12.49
N GLY A 740 32.95 26.25 -12.57
CA GLY A 740 32.24 25.92 -13.81
C GLY A 740 30.74 25.72 -13.64
N TYR A 741 30.07 25.47 -14.75
CA TYR A 741 28.63 25.23 -14.81
C TYR A 741 28.32 23.75 -14.66
N LEU A 742 27.59 23.41 -13.61
CA LEU A 742 26.96 22.12 -13.44
C LEU A 742 25.62 22.10 -14.18
N ASN A 743 25.45 21.17 -15.12
CA ASN A 743 24.21 20.95 -15.83
C ASN A 743 23.59 19.65 -15.32
N ILE A 744 22.28 19.70 -15.07
CA ILE A 744 21.51 18.58 -14.53
C ILE A 744 20.34 18.35 -15.47
N THR A 745 20.18 17.10 -15.91
CA THR A 745 19.01 16.67 -16.68
C THR A 745 18.38 15.46 -15.99
N PHE A 746 17.14 15.64 -15.57
CA PHE A 746 16.29 14.60 -15.00
C PHE A 746 15.26 14.19 -16.04
N VAL A 747 15.08 12.88 -16.21
CA VAL A 747 14.12 12.29 -17.15
C VAL A 747 13.34 11.22 -16.41
N SER A 748 12.05 11.43 -16.19
CA SER A 748 11.15 10.42 -15.63
C SER A 748 9.87 10.32 -16.45
N PRO A 749 9.90 9.56 -17.56
CA PRO A 749 8.73 9.39 -18.42
C PRO A 749 7.54 8.75 -17.68
N SER A 750 7.86 7.98 -16.63
CA SER A 750 6.88 7.22 -15.85
C SER A 750 6.19 8.05 -14.75
N ILE A 751 6.81 9.12 -14.24
CA ILE A 751 6.26 10.04 -13.24
C ILE A 751 5.72 11.31 -13.90
N GLY A 752 6.21 11.67 -15.09
CA GLY A 752 5.72 12.81 -15.87
C GLY A 752 5.92 14.14 -15.13
N LYS A 753 4.94 15.04 -15.22
CA LYS A 753 4.99 16.37 -14.57
C LYS A 753 4.98 16.34 -13.04
N ASN A 754 4.73 15.16 -12.46
CA ASN A 754 4.52 15.03 -11.03
C ASN A 754 5.85 14.88 -10.28
N ALA A 755 6.98 14.60 -10.92
CA ALA A 755 8.27 14.63 -10.23
C ALA A 755 8.69 16.09 -9.98
N VAL A 756 9.20 16.40 -8.78
CA VAL A 756 9.78 17.70 -8.44
C VAL A 756 11.28 17.54 -8.23
N VAL A 757 12.05 18.33 -8.96
CA VAL A 757 13.51 18.39 -8.84
C VAL A 757 13.87 19.68 -8.13
N THR A 758 14.53 19.55 -6.99
CA THR A 758 14.94 20.67 -6.14
C THR A 758 16.45 20.68 -5.98
N LEU A 759 17.09 21.79 -6.30
CA LEU A 759 18.49 22.06 -6.00
C LEU A 759 18.58 22.79 -4.66
N MET A 760 19.48 22.34 -3.78
CA MET A 760 19.69 22.92 -2.45
C MET A 760 21.17 23.21 -2.19
N ASP A 761 21.43 24.18 -1.32
CA ASP A 761 22.78 24.45 -0.81
C ASP A 761 23.20 23.46 0.29
N VAL A 762 24.43 23.63 0.81
CA VAL A 762 24.97 22.78 1.87
C VAL A 762 24.17 22.76 3.17
N ASN A 763 23.32 23.77 3.40
CA ASN A 763 22.48 23.90 4.59
C ASN A 763 21.05 23.41 4.33
N GLY A 764 20.78 22.79 3.18
CA GLY A 764 19.44 22.31 2.80
C GLY A 764 18.50 23.43 2.32
N LYS A 765 18.98 24.66 2.15
CA LYS A 765 18.15 25.75 1.63
C LYS A 765 17.90 25.52 0.14
N THR A 766 16.64 25.56 -0.26
CA THR A 766 16.26 25.48 -1.69
C THR A 766 16.83 26.68 -2.45
N ILE A 767 17.65 26.39 -3.46
CA ILE A 767 18.18 27.35 -4.43
C ILE A 767 17.23 27.44 -5.63
N TYR A 768 16.76 26.29 -6.11
CA TYR A 768 15.89 26.17 -7.27
C TYR A 768 14.98 24.96 -7.11
N SER A 769 13.71 25.05 -7.54
CA SER A 769 12.78 23.92 -7.51
C SER A 769 11.85 24.00 -8.70
N THR A 770 11.70 22.90 -9.42
CA THR A 770 10.82 22.85 -10.59
C THR A 770 10.17 21.48 -10.73
N PRO A 771 8.87 21.41 -11.07
CA PRO A 771 8.28 20.16 -11.54
C PRO A 771 8.90 19.76 -12.88
N ALA A 772 8.93 18.46 -13.16
CA ALA A 772 9.25 17.95 -14.48
C ALA A 772 8.20 18.42 -15.51
N LYS A 773 8.60 18.50 -16.79
CA LYS A 773 7.66 18.86 -17.86
C LYS A 773 6.71 17.68 -18.17
N TYR A 774 5.73 17.90 -19.04
CA TYR A 774 4.73 16.89 -19.43
C TYR A 774 5.36 15.57 -19.91
N ASN A 775 6.51 15.62 -20.57
CA ASN A 775 7.27 14.45 -21.02
C ASN A 775 8.19 13.83 -19.94
N GLY A 776 8.10 14.27 -18.68
CA GLY A 776 8.94 13.82 -17.59
C GLY A 776 10.34 14.41 -17.57
N VAL A 777 10.67 15.36 -18.45
CA VAL A 777 12.02 15.91 -18.57
C VAL A 777 12.12 17.28 -17.88
N THR A 778 13.17 17.48 -17.10
CA THR A 778 13.58 18.80 -16.62
C THR A 778 15.10 18.95 -16.71
N SER A 779 15.56 20.13 -17.12
CA SER A 779 16.98 20.44 -17.20
C SER A 779 17.24 21.84 -16.66
N PHE A 780 18.32 22.00 -15.90
CA PHE A 780 18.79 23.29 -15.41
C PHE A 780 20.31 23.30 -15.24
N ALA A 781 20.88 24.51 -15.19
CA ALA A 781 22.31 24.71 -15.01
C ALA A 781 22.57 25.68 -13.85
N THR A 782 23.64 25.46 -13.08
CA THR A 782 24.07 26.33 -11.99
C THR A 782 25.58 26.51 -11.99
N MET A 783 26.06 27.70 -11.60
CA MET A 783 27.49 27.96 -11.41
C MET A 783 27.97 27.34 -10.09
N MET A 784 29.11 26.67 -10.12
CA MET A 784 29.78 26.09 -8.97
C MET A 784 31.20 26.65 -8.84
N TYR A 785 31.68 26.78 -7.60
CA TYR A 785 33.05 27.19 -7.27
C TYR A 785 33.85 26.02 -6.69
N PRO A 786 35.20 26.08 -6.66
CA PRO A 786 36.02 25.03 -6.08
C PRO A 786 35.64 24.79 -4.61
N GLY A 787 35.39 23.54 -4.25
CA GLY A 787 34.96 23.14 -2.90
C GLY A 787 33.48 23.38 -2.60
N ALA A 788 32.72 23.99 -3.52
CA ALA A 788 31.29 24.16 -3.36
C ALA A 788 30.58 22.79 -3.41
N THR A 789 29.67 22.58 -2.47
CA THR A 789 28.82 21.38 -2.41
C THR A 789 27.35 21.80 -2.57
N CYS A 790 26.60 21.07 -3.38
CA CYS A 790 25.16 21.23 -3.51
C CYS A 790 24.46 19.87 -3.50
N TYR A 791 23.15 19.90 -3.27
CA TYR A 791 22.33 18.70 -3.22
C TYR A 791 21.18 18.78 -4.22
N ILE A 792 20.91 17.68 -4.92
CA ILE A 792 19.70 17.51 -5.71
C ILE A 792 18.75 16.65 -4.89
N LYS A 793 17.56 17.16 -4.61
CA LYS A 793 16.42 16.44 -4.07
C LYS A 793 15.47 16.14 -5.22
N LEU A 794 15.18 14.87 -5.44
CA LEU A 794 14.07 14.43 -6.27
C LEU A 794 12.94 14.04 -5.34
N SER A 795 11.73 14.52 -5.59
CA SER A 795 10.58 14.17 -4.75
C SER A 795 9.35 13.94 -5.60
N SER A 796 8.52 13.01 -5.14
CA SER A 796 7.12 12.92 -5.53
C SER A 796 6.30 13.81 -4.58
N PRO A 797 5.88 15.03 -4.95
CA PRO A 797 5.01 15.85 -4.11
C PRO A 797 3.67 15.16 -3.86
N HIS A 798 3.09 15.44 -2.69
CA HIS A 798 1.74 15.01 -2.28
C HIS A 798 0.70 15.34 -3.36
N GLY A 799 0.11 14.30 -3.98
CA GLY A 799 -0.94 14.49 -4.99
C GLY A 799 -1.31 13.24 -5.79
N GLU A 800 -2.19 12.43 -5.20
CA GLU A 800 -3.17 11.48 -5.78
C GLU A 800 -2.79 10.40 -6.82
N LEU A 801 -1.64 10.42 -7.52
CA LEU A 801 -1.43 9.52 -8.68
C LEU A 801 -0.05 8.82 -8.78
N ILE A 802 0.85 8.98 -7.82
CA ILE A 802 2.14 8.30 -7.84
C ILE A 802 2.11 7.16 -6.82
N GLU A 803 2.29 5.91 -7.28
CA GLU A 803 2.76 4.80 -6.43
C GLU A 803 4.26 4.57 -6.63
N SER A 804 4.76 4.65 -7.88
CA SER A 804 6.20 4.71 -8.19
C SER A 804 6.51 5.07 -9.64
N GLY A 805 7.77 5.43 -9.95
CA GLY A 805 8.28 5.54 -11.32
C GLY A 805 9.80 5.62 -11.43
N LEU A 806 10.33 5.16 -12.57
CA LEU A 806 11.75 5.21 -12.92
C LEU A 806 12.17 6.61 -13.38
N TYR A 807 13.42 6.97 -13.08
CA TYR A 807 14.07 8.15 -13.61
C TYR A 807 15.51 7.87 -14.06
N ASP A 808 15.98 8.66 -15.02
CA ASP A 808 17.39 8.88 -15.34
C ASP A 808 17.79 10.28 -14.85
N LEU A 809 18.84 10.38 -14.04
CA LEU A 809 19.48 11.63 -13.66
C LEU A 809 20.88 11.68 -14.29
N SER A 810 21.07 12.62 -15.20
CA SER A 810 22.35 12.87 -15.86
C SER A 810 22.92 14.21 -15.41
N THR A 811 24.21 14.24 -15.15
CA THR A 811 24.94 15.46 -14.81
C THR A 811 26.17 15.60 -15.68
N TRP A 812 26.44 16.81 -16.17
CA TRP A 812 27.70 17.14 -16.85
C TRP A 812 28.22 18.49 -16.38
N PHE A 813 29.54 18.62 -16.33
CA PHE A 813 30.21 19.82 -15.84
C PHE A 813 30.98 20.53 -16.95
N THR A 814 30.77 21.83 -17.09
CA THR A 814 31.45 22.67 -18.08
C THR A 814 32.33 23.69 -17.33
N PRO A 815 33.66 23.57 -17.35
CA PRO A 815 34.54 24.54 -16.70
C PRO A 815 34.26 25.97 -17.18
N ALA A 816 34.30 26.94 -16.26
CA ALA A 816 34.28 28.34 -16.64
C ALA A 816 35.66 28.67 -17.24
N GLN A 817 35.70 29.07 -18.51
CA GLN A 817 36.93 29.55 -19.16
C GLN A 817 37.40 30.88 -18.59
#